data_AF-A0A3G3K4W3-F1
#
_entry.id   AF-A0A3G3K4W3-F1
#
_cell.length_a   1.000
_cell.length_b   1.000
_cell.length_c   1.000
_cell.angle_alpha   90.00
_cell.angle_beta   90.00
_cell.angle_gamma   90.00
#
_symmetry.space_group_name_H-M   'P 1'
#
loop_
_entity.id
_entity.type
_entity.pdbx_description
1 polymer ?
#
loop_
_entity_poly.entity_id
_entity_poly.type
_entity_poly.pdbx_seq_one_letter_code
_entity_poly.pdbx_strand_id
1 'polypeptide(L)'
;MNPVSTDSGYACWLRYEYIENASLRESYLSSCSCYSLLGDSFILMNARKQLAEALSSMLGRVPTESDTGGIIAGTIDSSTELRQITAQYDFDELGEEGYVIHSETEGPIYLAAASDKGVLYAVFHLLRLLQLGANVRNIHIGEKPANALRMINHWDNMDGSVERGYAGRSIFYRDNGFIPHTDRLEDYARLLASVGINAITINNVNVHPRETELITAGLLPDVAKVADLFRGYGIRLYLSINFAAPIEIGGLETADPLDPNVAAWWRDKAKEIYDYVPDFGGFLVKADSEFRPGPFTYGRNHADGANMLADALAPYGGEVIWRCFVYNCLQDWRDRSTDRAKAAYDHFKPLDGQFRDNVLLQIKNGPMDFQVREPVSPLFGGLKATSTLLEVQIAQEYTGQQRHLCYLVPQWKEVLDFDTFARGEGSSVAKAASGALFGRSRGGMAAVSNVGDDANWTGHLLAQANLYGYGRLAWSPALGADEIAKEWIMQTFGRDLTIINIIQNMLLSSLEIYESYTAPLGVGWMVNPHHHYGPNVDGYEYSKWGTYHFADHEGIGVDRTAGTGTGYASQYHPPQSARYESLADCPDELLLFFHHVPYTHVLKSGKTVIQHIYDSHFEGAEQAADLLAQWNSLEGRIDEGCFRQVRERLIHQEEHAREWRDVINTYFYRKSGIPDERSRKIY
;
A
#
# COMPACT_ATOMS: atom_id res chain seq x y z
N MET A 1 8.95 -27.54 -13.18
CA MET A 1 7.73 -26.74 -12.99
C MET A 1 6.91 -26.86 -14.28
N ASN A 2 5.60 -27.12 -14.19
CA ASN A 2 4.74 -26.92 -15.36
C ASN A 2 4.86 -25.44 -15.74
N PRO A 3 5.00 -25.08 -17.04
CA PRO A 3 5.03 -23.68 -17.43
C PRO A 3 3.74 -23.04 -16.93
N VAL A 4 3.88 -22.08 -16.01
CA VAL A 4 2.78 -21.21 -15.61
C VAL A 4 2.27 -20.61 -16.92
N SER A 5 1.00 -20.87 -17.25
CA SER A 5 0.39 -20.30 -18.44
C SER A 5 0.47 -18.78 -18.33
N THR A 6 1.16 -18.16 -19.29
CA THR A 6 1.27 -16.70 -19.44
C THR A 6 -0.10 -16.04 -19.46
N ASP A 7 -1.11 -16.78 -19.87
CA ASP A 7 -2.47 -16.32 -20.12
C ASP A 7 -3.26 -16.05 -18.85
N SER A 8 -2.77 -16.55 -17.72
CA SER A 8 -3.37 -16.34 -16.41
C SER A 8 -2.95 -15.04 -15.73
N GLY A 9 -1.82 -14.44 -16.13
CA GLY A 9 -1.22 -13.31 -15.41
C GLY A 9 -0.56 -13.67 -14.07
N TYR A 10 -0.41 -14.96 -13.74
CA TYR A 10 0.13 -15.42 -12.44
C TYR A 10 1.57 -14.94 -12.17
N ALA A 11 2.44 -14.85 -13.18
CA ALA A 11 3.81 -14.40 -12.99
C ALA A 11 3.94 -12.88 -12.69
N CYS A 12 2.85 -12.12 -12.82
CA CYS A 12 2.80 -10.67 -12.64
C CYS A 12 3.91 -9.95 -13.45
N TRP A 13 4.86 -9.29 -12.78
CA TRP A 13 6.00 -8.58 -13.38
C TRP A 13 7.32 -9.38 -13.35
N LEU A 14 7.30 -10.64 -12.90
CA LEU A 14 8.45 -11.55 -12.91
C LEU A 14 8.30 -12.59 -14.02
N ARG A 15 7.88 -12.14 -15.21
CA ARG A 15 7.59 -13.02 -16.36
C ARG A 15 8.86 -13.62 -16.94
N TYR A 16 9.98 -12.88 -16.90
CA TYR A 16 11.26 -13.29 -17.46
C TYR A 16 11.12 -13.83 -18.89
N GLU A 17 10.34 -13.12 -19.72
CA GLU A 17 10.09 -13.53 -21.11
C GLU A 17 11.39 -13.68 -21.89
N TYR A 18 11.41 -14.66 -22.79
CA TYR A 18 12.52 -14.83 -23.71
C TYR A 18 12.75 -13.55 -24.52
N ILE A 19 14.00 -13.09 -24.56
CA ILE A 19 14.35 -11.85 -25.25
C ILE A 19 14.46 -12.13 -26.74
N GLU A 20 13.40 -11.81 -27.49
CA GLU A 20 13.32 -12.04 -28.93
C GLU A 20 14.33 -11.23 -29.75
N ASN A 21 14.68 -10.01 -29.29
CA ASN A 21 15.69 -9.19 -29.95
C ASN A 21 17.07 -9.85 -29.83
N ALA A 22 17.54 -10.45 -30.92
CA ALA A 22 18.80 -11.19 -30.97
C ALA A 22 20.02 -10.35 -30.57
N SER A 23 20.11 -9.09 -31.04
CA SER A 23 21.25 -8.22 -30.71
C SER A 23 21.33 -7.91 -29.22
N LEU A 24 20.19 -7.64 -28.59
CA LEU A 24 20.12 -7.39 -27.15
C LEU A 24 20.42 -8.66 -26.36
N ARG A 25 19.86 -9.80 -26.80
CA ARG A 25 20.10 -11.10 -26.16
C ARG A 25 21.57 -11.49 -26.22
N GLU A 26 22.24 -11.32 -27.35
CA GLU A 26 23.69 -11.57 -27.48
C GLU A 26 24.51 -10.64 -26.58
N SER A 27 24.12 -9.37 -26.47
CA SER A 27 24.74 -8.43 -25.52
C SER A 27 24.64 -8.92 -24.07
N TYR A 28 23.48 -9.43 -23.66
CA TYR A 28 23.31 -10.01 -22.32
C TYR A 28 24.01 -11.35 -22.16
N LEU A 29 24.02 -12.23 -23.16
CA LEU A 29 24.77 -13.49 -23.13
C LEU A 29 26.27 -13.26 -22.88
N SER A 30 26.84 -12.20 -23.47
CA SER A 30 28.24 -11.82 -23.23
C SER A 30 28.53 -11.39 -21.78
N SER A 31 27.50 -11.00 -21.03
CA SER A 31 27.61 -10.37 -19.71
C SER A 31 27.07 -11.25 -18.58
N CYS A 32 26.14 -12.15 -18.88
CA CYS A 32 25.32 -12.87 -17.90
C CYS A 32 25.31 -14.39 -18.13
N SER A 33 26.16 -14.92 -19.01
CA SER A 33 26.25 -16.38 -19.27
C SER A 33 26.92 -17.17 -18.14
N CYS A 34 27.64 -16.47 -17.26
CA CYS A 34 28.25 -17.02 -16.06
C CYS A 34 27.83 -16.17 -14.86
N TYR A 35 27.75 -16.77 -13.68
CA TYR A 35 27.60 -16.01 -12.44
C TYR A 35 28.32 -16.71 -11.27
N SER A 36 28.72 -15.92 -10.28
CA SER A 36 29.20 -16.36 -8.98
C SER A 36 28.39 -15.64 -7.91
N LEU A 37 27.72 -16.40 -7.03
CA LEU A 37 27.05 -15.82 -5.87
C LEU A 37 27.70 -16.35 -4.60
N LEU A 38 28.43 -15.46 -3.91
CA LEU A 38 29.30 -15.76 -2.79
C LEU A 38 28.50 -15.84 -1.49
N GLY A 39 28.49 -17.01 -0.85
CA GLY A 39 27.79 -17.29 0.40
C GLY A 39 26.65 -18.31 0.25
N ASP A 40 26.23 -18.88 1.37
CA ASP A 40 25.33 -20.04 1.44
C ASP A 40 24.13 -19.84 2.40
N SER A 41 23.87 -18.60 2.83
CA SER A 41 22.67 -18.29 3.60
C SER A 41 21.40 -18.56 2.79
N PHE A 42 20.26 -18.80 3.46
CA PHE A 42 18.98 -19.04 2.79
C PHE A 42 18.58 -17.91 1.83
N ILE A 43 18.86 -16.65 2.18
CA ILE A 43 18.59 -15.49 1.32
C ILE A 43 19.43 -15.56 0.05
N LEU A 44 20.73 -15.84 0.19
CA LEU A 44 21.65 -15.97 -0.94
C LEU A 44 21.33 -17.18 -1.82
N MET A 45 20.86 -18.29 -1.23
CA MET A 45 20.37 -19.45 -1.98
C MET A 45 19.14 -19.10 -2.83
N ASN A 46 18.20 -18.33 -2.29
CA ASN A 46 17.02 -17.86 -3.04
C ASN A 46 17.41 -16.84 -4.12
N ALA A 47 18.34 -15.93 -3.84
CA ALA A 47 18.90 -15.03 -4.84
C ALA A 47 19.58 -15.80 -6.00
N ARG A 48 20.32 -16.88 -5.67
CA ARG A 48 20.95 -17.77 -6.65
C ARG A 48 19.92 -18.44 -7.55
N LYS A 49 18.90 -19.07 -6.95
CA LYS A 49 17.78 -19.68 -7.67
C LYS A 49 17.10 -18.67 -8.59
N GLN A 50 16.80 -17.49 -8.07
CA GLN A 50 16.12 -16.43 -8.79
C GLN A 50 16.90 -15.92 -10.00
N LEU A 51 18.21 -15.73 -9.84
CA LEU A 51 19.11 -15.32 -10.92
C LEU A 51 19.20 -16.41 -12.00
N ALA A 52 19.40 -17.67 -11.62
CA ALA A 52 19.53 -18.79 -12.54
C ALA A 52 18.26 -19.04 -13.37
N GLU A 53 17.09 -19.01 -12.74
CA GLU A 53 15.79 -19.20 -13.39
C GLU A 53 15.49 -18.07 -14.38
N ALA A 54 15.65 -16.81 -13.93
CA ALA A 54 15.35 -15.64 -14.75
C ALA A 54 16.28 -15.52 -15.97
N LEU A 55 17.58 -15.73 -15.77
CA LEU A 55 18.56 -15.71 -16.87
C LEU A 55 18.33 -16.86 -17.85
N SER A 56 18.02 -18.07 -17.35
CA SER A 56 17.68 -19.20 -18.22
C SER A 56 16.49 -18.90 -19.12
N SER A 57 15.42 -18.31 -18.56
CA SER A 57 14.21 -17.96 -19.29
C SER A 57 14.48 -16.85 -20.32
N MET A 58 15.09 -15.74 -19.89
CA MET A 58 15.29 -14.57 -20.75
C MET A 58 16.31 -14.82 -21.88
N LEU A 59 17.35 -15.61 -21.61
CA LEU A 59 18.46 -15.84 -22.55
C LEU A 59 18.32 -17.14 -23.35
N GLY A 60 17.42 -18.06 -22.95
CA GLY A 60 17.26 -19.38 -23.57
C GLY A 60 18.45 -20.31 -23.38
N ARG A 61 19.32 -20.03 -22.41
CA ARG A 61 20.50 -20.82 -22.07
C ARG A 61 20.69 -20.81 -20.56
N VAL A 62 20.92 -21.98 -19.99
CA VAL A 62 21.25 -22.12 -18.56
C VAL A 62 22.61 -21.45 -18.30
N PRO A 63 22.67 -20.42 -17.44
CA PRO A 63 23.93 -19.79 -17.10
C PRO A 63 24.78 -20.73 -16.23
N THR A 64 26.09 -20.70 -16.41
CA THR A 64 27.03 -21.54 -15.65
C THR A 64 27.42 -20.86 -14.34
N GLU A 65 27.27 -21.55 -13.22
CA GLU A 65 27.86 -21.09 -11.95
C GLU A 65 29.38 -21.31 -12.01
N SER A 66 30.15 -20.24 -11.87
CA SER A 66 31.61 -20.21 -12.08
C SER A 66 32.24 -19.20 -11.13
N ASP A 67 33.45 -19.48 -10.64
CA ASP A 67 34.21 -18.57 -9.78
C ASP A 67 34.73 -17.33 -10.52
N THR A 68 34.62 -17.29 -11.85
CA THR A 68 35.12 -16.17 -12.67
C THR A 68 34.14 -15.79 -13.77
N GLY A 69 34.03 -14.48 -14.01
CA GLY A 69 33.36 -13.86 -15.15
C GLY A 69 31.84 -13.75 -15.06
N GLY A 70 31.28 -12.88 -15.89
CA GLY A 70 29.83 -12.66 -15.99
C GLY A 70 29.29 -11.78 -14.88
N ILE A 71 28.61 -12.36 -13.89
CA ILE A 71 28.05 -11.66 -12.72
C ILE A 71 28.76 -12.13 -11.45
N ILE A 72 29.19 -11.22 -10.58
CA ILE A 72 29.75 -11.54 -9.26
C ILE A 72 28.88 -10.86 -8.20
N ALA A 73 28.22 -11.65 -7.37
CA ALA A 73 27.28 -11.18 -6.36
C ALA A 73 27.69 -11.64 -4.96
N GLY A 74 27.60 -10.76 -3.97
CA GLY A 74 27.93 -11.12 -2.59
C GLY A 74 27.98 -9.92 -1.66
N THR A 75 28.18 -10.17 -0.37
CA THR A 75 28.45 -9.08 0.58
C THR A 75 29.83 -8.49 0.33
N ILE A 76 30.05 -7.23 0.72
CA ILE A 76 31.33 -6.53 0.52
C ILE A 76 32.53 -7.25 1.15
N ASP A 77 32.29 -8.05 2.20
CA ASP A 77 33.34 -8.80 2.89
C ASP A 77 33.56 -10.21 2.31
N SER A 78 32.72 -10.65 1.37
CA SER A 78 32.79 -12.00 0.78
C SER A 78 33.95 -12.19 -0.19
N SER A 79 34.51 -11.12 -0.77
CA SER A 79 35.73 -11.18 -1.58
C SER A 79 36.52 -9.87 -1.59
N THR A 80 37.84 -9.96 -1.79
CA THR A 80 38.71 -8.79 -1.98
C THR A 80 38.32 -7.98 -3.21
N GLU A 81 37.86 -8.65 -4.27
CA GLU A 81 37.46 -8.02 -5.52
C GLU A 81 36.21 -7.13 -5.33
N LEU A 82 35.18 -7.64 -4.65
CA LEU A 82 33.98 -6.86 -4.32
C LEU A 82 34.33 -5.64 -3.45
N ARG A 83 35.18 -5.83 -2.44
CA ARG A 83 35.63 -4.71 -1.59
C ARG A 83 36.37 -3.64 -2.40
N GLN A 84 37.21 -4.02 -3.35
CA GLN A 84 38.00 -3.08 -4.15
C GLN A 84 37.14 -2.31 -5.15
N ILE A 85 36.30 -3.00 -5.93
CA ILE A 85 35.47 -2.36 -6.96
C ILE A 85 34.41 -1.44 -6.35
N THR A 86 33.99 -1.73 -5.11
CA THR A 86 33.00 -0.92 -4.40
C THR A 86 33.58 0.07 -3.38
N ALA A 87 34.91 0.24 -3.35
CA ALA A 87 35.58 1.13 -2.40
C ALA A 87 35.16 2.61 -2.48
N GLN A 88 34.54 3.02 -3.60
CA GLN A 88 34.03 4.37 -3.81
C GLN A 88 32.62 4.61 -3.23
N TYR A 89 31.94 3.56 -2.77
CA TYR A 89 30.61 3.65 -2.19
C TYR A 89 30.69 3.60 -0.68
N ASP A 90 29.84 4.38 -0.02
CA ASP A 90 29.70 4.37 1.43
C ASP A 90 28.59 3.40 1.86
N PHE A 91 28.97 2.21 2.31
CA PHE A 91 28.00 1.21 2.76
C PHE A 91 27.38 1.54 4.13
N ASP A 92 28.00 2.42 4.92
CA ASP A 92 27.39 2.91 6.15
C ASP A 92 26.20 3.85 5.79
N GLU A 93 26.33 4.63 4.72
CA GLU A 93 25.22 5.45 4.20
C GLU A 93 24.14 4.66 3.45
N LEU A 94 24.50 3.55 2.80
CA LEU A 94 23.56 2.67 2.10
C LEU A 94 22.77 1.78 3.07
N GLY A 95 23.36 1.46 4.23
CA GLY A 95 22.75 0.61 5.25
C GLY A 95 22.65 -0.86 4.85
N GLU A 96 21.99 -1.66 5.70
CA GLU A 96 21.95 -3.12 5.56
C GLU A 96 21.23 -3.59 4.28
N GLU A 97 20.22 -2.86 3.84
CA GLU A 97 19.39 -3.22 2.68
C GLU A 97 19.83 -2.51 1.39
N GLY A 98 20.72 -1.53 1.49
CA GLY A 98 21.27 -0.85 0.33
C GLY A 98 22.28 -1.72 -0.43
N TYR A 99 22.47 -1.39 -1.69
CA TYR A 99 23.32 -2.18 -2.59
C TYR A 99 23.92 -1.34 -3.71
N VAL A 100 24.89 -1.95 -4.38
CA VAL A 100 25.58 -1.42 -5.55
C VAL A 100 25.44 -2.40 -6.71
N ILE A 101 25.13 -1.86 -7.90
CA ILE A 101 25.29 -2.54 -9.18
C ILE A 101 26.35 -1.79 -9.95
N HIS A 102 27.49 -2.44 -10.17
CA HIS A 102 28.65 -1.83 -10.80
C HIS A 102 29.15 -2.69 -11.95
N SER A 103 29.37 -2.09 -13.12
CA SER A 103 30.07 -2.74 -14.22
C SER A 103 30.84 -1.72 -15.02
N GLU A 104 31.97 -2.16 -15.58
CA GLU A 104 32.75 -1.38 -16.53
C GLU A 104 32.34 -1.72 -17.97
N THR A 105 33.00 -1.10 -18.95
CA THR A 105 32.77 -1.42 -20.38
C THR A 105 33.09 -2.89 -20.69
N GLU A 106 34.15 -3.42 -20.07
CA GLU A 106 34.55 -4.83 -20.14
C GLU A 106 34.66 -5.41 -18.71
N GLY A 107 34.47 -6.72 -18.56
CA GLY A 107 34.60 -7.40 -17.26
C GLY A 107 33.25 -7.84 -16.65
N PRO A 108 33.22 -8.17 -15.35
CA PRO A 108 32.02 -8.62 -14.66
C PRO A 108 31.01 -7.52 -14.34
N ILE A 109 29.77 -7.92 -14.04
CA ILE A 109 28.76 -7.11 -13.35
C ILE A 109 28.81 -7.48 -11.87
N TYR A 110 29.11 -6.52 -11.02
CA TYR A 110 29.19 -6.69 -9.57
C TYR A 110 27.88 -6.29 -8.90
N LEU A 111 27.34 -7.20 -8.08
CA LEU A 111 26.17 -6.98 -7.21
C LEU A 111 26.63 -7.07 -5.75
N ALA A 112 26.82 -5.92 -5.11
CA ALA A 112 27.44 -5.85 -3.79
C ALA A 112 26.52 -5.19 -2.76
N ALA A 113 26.54 -5.67 -1.53
CA ALA A 113 25.80 -5.07 -0.42
C ALA A 113 26.49 -5.29 0.93
N ALA A 114 26.06 -4.55 1.96
CA ALA A 114 26.50 -4.79 3.34
C ALA A 114 25.89 -6.07 3.94
N SER A 115 24.71 -6.51 3.47
CA SER A 115 24.03 -7.71 3.93
C SER A 115 23.43 -8.53 2.79
N ASP A 116 23.06 -9.77 3.08
CA ASP A 116 22.42 -10.68 2.13
C ASP A 116 21.11 -10.12 1.54
N LYS A 117 20.36 -9.31 2.31
CA LYS A 117 19.12 -8.67 1.82
C LYS A 117 19.42 -7.70 0.69
N GLY A 118 20.46 -6.87 0.86
CA GLY A 118 20.88 -5.95 -0.20
C GLY A 118 21.35 -6.70 -1.45
N VAL A 119 22.02 -7.85 -1.31
CA VAL A 119 22.38 -8.70 -2.46
C VAL A 119 21.14 -9.21 -3.18
N LEU A 120 20.13 -9.70 -2.45
CA LEU A 120 18.86 -10.14 -3.03
C LEU A 120 18.17 -9.00 -3.81
N TYR A 121 18.11 -7.79 -3.24
CA TYR A 121 17.53 -6.64 -3.92
C TYR A 121 18.33 -6.19 -5.15
N ALA A 122 19.67 -6.27 -5.10
CA ALA A 122 20.53 -6.03 -6.26
C ALA A 122 20.27 -7.03 -7.39
N VAL A 123 20.07 -8.31 -7.07
CA VAL A 123 19.67 -9.34 -8.05
C VAL A 123 18.34 -8.96 -8.70
N PHE A 124 17.31 -8.64 -7.92
CA PHE A 124 16.02 -8.24 -8.50
C PHE A 124 16.11 -6.95 -9.33
N HIS A 125 16.93 -5.98 -8.93
CA HIS A 125 17.14 -4.77 -9.73
C HIS A 125 17.89 -5.08 -11.04
N LEU A 126 18.93 -5.91 -11.02
CA LEU A 126 19.57 -6.35 -12.26
C LEU A 126 18.57 -7.05 -13.19
N LEU A 127 17.75 -7.96 -12.66
CA LEU A 127 16.73 -8.65 -13.44
C LEU A 127 15.69 -7.67 -14.01
N ARG A 128 15.29 -6.65 -13.23
CA ARG A 128 14.44 -5.55 -13.73
C ARG A 128 15.12 -4.83 -14.89
N LEU A 129 16.40 -4.44 -14.79
CA LEU A 129 17.15 -3.80 -15.88
C LEU A 129 17.14 -4.66 -17.16
N LEU A 130 17.34 -5.96 -17.03
CA LEU A 130 17.31 -6.90 -18.16
C LEU A 130 15.92 -6.95 -18.81
N GLN A 131 14.85 -7.08 -18.01
CA GLN A 131 13.46 -7.07 -18.50
C GLN A 131 13.10 -5.76 -19.21
N LEU A 132 13.61 -4.62 -18.72
CA LEU A 132 13.41 -3.31 -19.34
C LEU A 132 14.25 -3.10 -20.61
N GLY A 133 15.19 -4.00 -20.90
CA GLY A 133 16.09 -3.87 -22.06
C GLY A 133 17.18 -2.80 -21.87
N ALA A 134 17.55 -2.50 -20.63
CA ALA A 134 18.56 -1.50 -20.30
C ALA A 134 19.98 -1.97 -20.65
N ASN A 135 20.89 -1.01 -20.89
CA ASN A 135 22.31 -1.34 -20.97
C ASN A 135 22.84 -1.68 -19.56
N VAL A 136 23.51 -2.83 -19.43
CA VAL A 136 24.10 -3.31 -18.16
C VAL A 136 25.64 -3.25 -18.14
N ARG A 137 26.24 -2.56 -19.12
CA ARG A 137 27.67 -2.23 -19.21
C ARG A 137 27.89 -0.78 -18.82
N ASN A 138 29.02 -0.50 -18.17
CA ASN A 138 29.38 0.85 -17.73
C ASN A 138 28.27 1.48 -16.84
N ILE A 139 27.71 0.69 -15.92
CA ILE A 139 26.69 1.15 -14.96
C ILE A 139 27.29 1.27 -13.56
N HIS A 140 26.92 2.34 -12.85
CA HIS A 140 27.41 2.64 -11.51
C HIS A 140 26.24 3.08 -10.63
N ILE A 141 25.45 2.11 -10.18
CA ILE A 141 24.21 2.34 -9.42
C ILE A 141 24.48 2.07 -7.94
N GLY A 142 24.14 3.03 -7.08
CA GLY A 142 24.03 2.85 -5.64
C GLY A 142 22.60 3.12 -5.22
N GLU A 143 21.98 2.18 -4.50
CA GLU A 143 20.57 2.22 -4.15
C GLU A 143 20.38 1.96 -2.66
N LYS A 144 19.48 2.71 -2.03
CA LYS A 144 19.08 2.49 -0.64
C LYS A 144 17.60 2.79 -0.45
N PRO A 145 16.89 2.03 0.39
CA PRO A 145 15.49 2.30 0.67
C PRO A 145 15.33 3.60 1.49
N ALA A 146 14.36 4.43 1.12
CA ALA A 146 14.02 5.64 1.87
C ALA A 146 13.22 5.35 3.14
N ASN A 147 12.53 4.20 3.19
CA ASN A 147 11.72 3.76 4.33
C ASN A 147 12.32 2.49 4.94
N ALA A 148 12.54 2.48 6.25
CA ALA A 148 13.08 1.31 6.95
C ALA A 148 12.08 0.15 6.97
N LEU A 149 10.81 0.45 7.28
CA LEU A 149 9.72 -0.54 7.21
C LEU A 149 8.91 -0.34 5.91
N ARG A 150 8.80 -1.40 5.12
CA ARG A 150 8.07 -1.44 3.84
C ARG A 150 7.16 -2.65 3.88
N MET A 151 5.95 -2.45 4.39
CA MET A 151 5.12 -3.51 4.94
C MET A 151 3.85 -3.80 4.12
N ILE A 152 3.41 -5.05 4.05
CA ILE A 152 2.07 -5.42 3.59
C ILE A 152 1.23 -5.95 4.75
N ASN A 153 -0.01 -5.47 4.84
CA ASN A 153 -0.98 -5.91 5.82
C ASN A 153 -2.05 -6.77 5.15
N HIS A 154 -2.19 -8.02 5.57
CA HIS A 154 -3.29 -8.88 5.15
C HIS A 154 -4.52 -8.69 6.04
N TRP A 155 -5.69 -8.63 5.42
CA TRP A 155 -6.99 -8.65 6.10
C TRP A 155 -7.65 -10.03 5.97
N ASP A 156 -6.83 -11.07 5.96
CA ASP A 156 -7.21 -12.46 5.80
C ASP A 156 -7.72 -13.06 7.13
N ASN A 157 -8.85 -13.76 7.05
CA ASN A 157 -9.41 -14.54 8.14
C ASN A 157 -9.06 -16.02 7.96
N MET A 158 -8.99 -16.76 9.06
CA MET A 158 -8.61 -18.17 9.05
C MET A 158 -9.65 -19.08 8.40
N ASP A 159 -10.90 -18.64 8.26
CA ASP A 159 -11.92 -19.34 7.46
C ASP A 159 -11.64 -19.29 5.95
N GLY A 160 -10.68 -18.48 5.51
CA GLY A 160 -10.28 -18.28 4.13
C GLY A 160 -10.95 -17.07 3.46
N SER A 161 -11.85 -16.36 4.14
CA SER A 161 -12.34 -15.06 3.67
C SER A 161 -11.26 -13.98 3.85
N VAL A 162 -11.36 -12.90 3.07
CA VAL A 162 -10.51 -11.72 3.20
C VAL A 162 -11.43 -10.52 3.37
N GLU A 163 -11.33 -9.83 4.51
CA GLU A 163 -12.11 -8.62 4.74
C GLU A 163 -11.64 -7.54 3.75
N ARG A 164 -12.59 -7.02 2.97
CA ARG A 164 -12.30 -6.14 1.81
C ARG A 164 -11.37 -6.78 0.77
N GLY A 165 -11.43 -8.10 0.64
CA GLY A 165 -10.75 -8.84 -0.43
C GLY A 165 -11.59 -8.93 -1.70
N TYR A 166 -11.00 -8.57 -2.83
CA TYR A 166 -11.67 -8.54 -4.14
C TYR A 166 -10.97 -9.39 -5.20
N ALA A 167 -10.07 -10.27 -4.77
CA ALA A 167 -9.21 -11.09 -5.62
C ALA A 167 -9.26 -12.58 -5.24
N GLY A 168 -10.42 -13.05 -4.80
CA GLY A 168 -10.62 -14.41 -4.31
C GLY A 168 -10.49 -14.52 -2.79
N ARG A 169 -10.11 -15.71 -2.32
CA ARG A 169 -9.96 -16.09 -0.91
C ARG A 169 -8.50 -16.00 -0.46
N SER A 170 -8.26 -16.21 0.83
CA SER A 170 -6.93 -16.18 1.44
C SER A 170 -5.96 -17.17 0.78
N ILE A 171 -4.72 -16.73 0.58
CA ILE A 171 -3.60 -17.58 0.17
C ILE A 171 -2.90 -18.28 1.35
N PHE A 172 -3.23 -17.87 2.59
CA PHE A 172 -2.67 -18.45 3.82
C PHE A 172 -3.59 -19.49 4.43
N TYR A 173 -4.90 -19.24 4.39
CA TYR A 173 -5.85 -19.97 5.21
C TYR A 173 -6.99 -20.60 4.42
N ARG A 174 -7.49 -21.71 4.97
CA ARG A 174 -8.72 -22.36 4.54
C ARG A 174 -9.31 -23.14 5.69
N ASP A 175 -10.63 -23.05 5.87
CA ASP A 175 -11.38 -23.89 6.81
C ASP A 175 -10.78 -23.89 8.24
N ASN A 176 -10.37 -22.72 8.74
CA ASN A 176 -9.75 -22.49 10.06
C ASN A 176 -8.35 -23.10 10.27
N GLY A 177 -7.63 -23.39 9.19
CA GLY A 177 -6.25 -23.86 9.22
C GLY A 177 -5.36 -23.22 8.15
N PHE A 178 -4.05 -23.43 8.26
CA PHE A 178 -3.09 -23.05 7.23
C PHE A 178 -3.22 -23.97 6.01
N ILE A 179 -3.06 -23.40 4.82
CA ILE A 179 -2.99 -24.16 3.58
C ILE A 179 -1.66 -24.95 3.57
N PRO A 180 -1.68 -26.29 3.36
CA PRO A 180 -0.46 -27.10 3.45
C PRO A 180 0.58 -26.85 2.35
N HIS A 181 0.16 -26.41 1.17
CA HIS A 181 1.04 -26.19 0.02
C HIS A 181 1.55 -24.75 -0.01
N THR A 182 2.87 -24.60 0.01
CA THR A 182 3.54 -23.29 0.16
C THR A 182 4.10 -22.71 -1.14
N ASP A 183 4.00 -23.41 -2.27
CA ASP A 183 4.56 -22.96 -3.57
C ASP A 183 4.08 -21.53 -3.92
N ARG A 184 2.79 -21.28 -3.73
CA ARG A 184 2.20 -19.96 -3.95
C ARG A 184 2.70 -18.93 -2.94
N LEU A 185 2.94 -19.31 -1.69
CA LEU A 185 3.53 -18.39 -0.71
C LEU A 185 4.97 -18.03 -1.08
N GLU A 186 5.74 -18.98 -1.63
CA GLU A 186 7.09 -18.73 -2.14
C GLU A 186 7.05 -17.73 -3.31
N ASP A 187 6.16 -17.94 -4.28
CA ASP A 187 5.95 -17.00 -5.37
C ASP A 187 5.52 -15.61 -4.89
N TYR A 188 4.69 -15.55 -3.85
CA TYR A 188 4.30 -14.28 -3.26
C TYR A 188 5.48 -13.57 -2.59
N ALA A 189 6.30 -14.30 -1.81
CA ALA A 189 7.51 -13.75 -1.20
C ALA A 189 8.49 -13.21 -2.27
N ARG A 190 8.61 -13.89 -3.41
CA ARG A 190 9.38 -13.41 -4.57
C ARG A 190 8.83 -12.10 -5.13
N LEU A 191 7.51 -12.00 -5.33
CA LEU A 191 6.87 -10.77 -5.79
C LEU A 191 7.15 -9.61 -4.83
N LEU A 192 6.93 -9.80 -3.53
CA LEU A 192 7.17 -8.78 -2.51
C LEU A 192 8.64 -8.34 -2.46
N ALA A 193 9.58 -9.28 -2.41
CA ALA A 193 11.01 -8.97 -2.34
C ALA A 193 11.53 -8.28 -3.61
N SER A 194 10.95 -8.57 -4.78
CA SER A 194 11.36 -7.94 -6.04
C SER A 194 11.13 -6.43 -6.11
N VAL A 195 10.19 -5.93 -5.30
CA VAL A 195 9.91 -4.50 -5.12
C VAL A 195 10.37 -3.99 -3.75
N GLY A 196 11.16 -4.79 -3.03
CA GLY A 196 11.84 -4.39 -1.79
C GLY A 196 10.98 -4.42 -0.53
N ILE A 197 9.76 -4.98 -0.55
CA ILE A 197 8.93 -5.14 0.65
C ILE A 197 9.65 -6.08 1.62
N ASN A 198 9.69 -5.72 2.91
CA ASN A 198 10.50 -6.40 3.94
C ASN A 198 9.73 -6.78 5.20
N ALA A 199 8.42 -6.52 5.26
CA ALA A 199 7.57 -6.88 6.38
C ALA A 199 6.17 -7.30 5.92
N ILE A 200 5.55 -8.23 6.64
CA ILE A 200 4.19 -8.70 6.36
C ILE A 200 3.43 -9.02 7.64
N THR A 201 2.17 -8.58 7.77
CA THR A 201 1.19 -9.28 8.62
C THR A 201 0.36 -10.22 7.77
N ILE A 202 0.12 -11.42 8.26
CA ILE A 202 -0.57 -12.48 7.52
C ILE A 202 -2.05 -12.64 7.91
N ASN A 203 -2.54 -11.90 8.90
CA ASN A 203 -3.89 -12.03 9.43
C ASN A 203 -4.57 -10.68 9.69
N ASN A 204 -5.90 -10.72 9.64
CA ASN A 204 -6.76 -9.56 9.78
C ASN A 204 -6.52 -8.75 11.07
N VAL A 205 -6.59 -7.42 10.93
CA VAL A 205 -6.57 -6.48 12.06
C VAL A 205 -7.80 -6.64 12.96
N ASN A 206 -8.91 -7.12 12.42
CA ASN A 206 -10.06 -7.59 13.18
C ASN A 206 -9.84 -9.06 13.59
N VAL A 207 -9.05 -9.28 14.63
CA VAL A 207 -8.69 -10.64 15.08
C VAL A 207 -9.89 -11.36 15.69
N HIS A 208 -10.45 -12.38 15.02
CA HIS A 208 -11.56 -13.19 15.56
C HIS A 208 -11.03 -14.32 16.47
N PRO A 209 -11.90 -15.09 17.17
CA PRO A 209 -11.44 -16.05 18.19
C PRO A 209 -10.43 -17.08 17.69
N ARG A 210 -10.55 -17.54 16.44
CA ARG A 210 -9.61 -18.52 15.87
C ARG A 210 -8.26 -17.89 15.57
N GLU A 211 -8.25 -16.67 15.05
CA GLU A 211 -7.07 -15.86 14.76
C GLU A 211 -6.35 -15.45 16.06
N THR A 212 -7.09 -15.28 17.17
CA THR A 212 -6.50 -15.05 18.50
C THR A 212 -5.53 -16.19 18.86
N GLU A 213 -5.76 -17.41 18.38
CA GLU A 213 -4.91 -18.57 18.66
C GLU A 213 -3.58 -18.58 17.87
N LEU A 214 -3.37 -17.67 16.90
CA LEU A 214 -2.12 -17.59 16.11
C LEU A 214 -0.87 -17.38 16.98
N ILE A 215 -1.04 -16.86 18.20
CA ILE A 215 0.04 -16.66 19.18
C ILE A 215 0.16 -17.82 20.20
N THR A 216 -0.43 -18.98 19.94
CA THR A 216 -0.39 -20.14 20.84
C THR A 216 0.47 -21.27 20.30
N ALA A 217 1.06 -22.08 21.17
CA ALA A 217 1.82 -23.29 20.80
C ALA A 217 1.10 -24.23 19.81
N GLY A 218 -0.24 -24.18 19.72
CA GLY A 218 -1.01 -24.96 18.76
C GLY A 218 -0.83 -24.53 17.31
N LEU A 219 -0.63 -23.23 17.06
CA LEU A 219 -0.50 -22.66 15.71
C LEU A 219 0.88 -22.04 15.41
N LEU A 220 1.67 -21.73 16.44
CA LEU A 220 3.03 -21.21 16.27
C LEU A 220 3.95 -22.08 15.40
N PRO A 221 3.86 -23.43 15.40
CA PRO A 221 4.63 -24.24 14.45
C PRO A 221 4.31 -23.95 12.97
N ASP A 222 3.06 -23.63 12.65
CA ASP A 222 2.67 -23.30 11.27
C ASP A 222 2.99 -21.84 10.93
N VAL A 223 2.85 -20.92 11.90
CA VAL A 223 3.36 -19.54 11.78
C VAL A 223 4.86 -19.55 11.50
N ALA A 224 5.64 -20.40 12.18
CA ALA A 224 7.07 -20.53 11.98
C ALA A 224 7.43 -21.00 10.58
N LYS A 225 6.72 -21.98 10.00
CA LYS A 225 6.93 -22.41 8.61
C LYS A 225 6.72 -21.26 7.62
N VAL A 226 5.68 -20.45 7.83
CA VAL A 226 5.41 -19.28 6.99
C VAL A 226 6.52 -18.23 7.18
N ALA A 227 6.93 -17.97 8.42
CA ALA A 227 8.02 -17.06 8.74
C ALA A 227 9.36 -17.51 8.09
N ASP A 228 9.68 -18.81 8.13
CA ASP A 228 10.88 -19.38 7.53
C ASP A 228 10.94 -19.13 6.01
N LEU A 229 9.81 -19.30 5.34
CA LEU A 229 9.68 -19.03 3.91
C LEU A 229 9.93 -17.55 3.60
N PHE A 230 9.25 -16.64 4.29
CA PHE A 230 9.42 -15.20 4.07
C PHE A 230 10.81 -14.69 4.47
N ARG A 231 11.41 -15.26 5.53
CA ARG A 231 12.79 -14.96 5.94
C ARG A 231 13.79 -15.26 4.83
N GLY A 232 13.57 -16.32 4.06
CA GLY A 232 14.37 -16.64 2.87
C GLY A 232 14.33 -15.54 1.79
N TYR A 233 13.40 -14.59 1.86
CA TYR A 233 13.30 -13.44 0.96
C TYR A 233 13.52 -12.10 1.69
N GLY A 234 14.09 -12.14 2.90
CA GLY A 234 14.38 -10.94 3.69
C GLY A 234 13.16 -10.29 4.33
N ILE A 235 12.01 -10.96 4.36
CA ILE A 235 10.74 -10.43 4.86
C ILE A 235 10.47 -10.93 6.29
N ARG A 236 10.30 -10.01 7.24
CA ARG A 236 9.93 -10.34 8.63
C ARG A 236 8.42 -10.51 8.76
N LEU A 237 8.02 -11.54 9.50
CA LEU A 237 6.62 -11.82 9.79
C LEU A 237 6.15 -11.10 11.05
N TYR A 238 4.98 -10.49 10.97
CA TYR A 238 4.23 -9.84 12.05
C TYR A 238 2.86 -10.51 12.18
N LEU A 239 2.23 -10.37 13.35
CA LEU A 239 0.84 -10.81 13.55
C LEU A 239 -0.02 -9.66 14.05
N SER A 240 -1.23 -9.55 13.49
CA SER A 240 -2.28 -8.77 14.12
C SER A 240 -2.72 -9.49 15.39
N ILE A 241 -2.84 -8.78 16.51
CA ILE A 241 -3.22 -9.38 17.80
C ILE A 241 -4.56 -8.87 18.33
N ASN A 242 -5.25 -9.73 19.08
CA ASN A 242 -6.38 -9.33 19.89
C ASN A 242 -5.86 -8.77 21.23
N PHE A 243 -6.12 -7.49 21.51
CA PHE A 243 -5.71 -6.87 22.77
C PHE A 243 -6.30 -7.59 24.01
N ALA A 244 -7.48 -8.22 23.85
CA ALA A 244 -8.15 -9.00 24.90
C ALA A 244 -7.69 -10.47 24.99
N ALA A 245 -6.63 -10.88 24.28
CA ALA A 245 -6.10 -12.24 24.33
C ALA A 245 -5.80 -12.77 25.75
N PRO A 246 -5.32 -11.96 26.73
CA PRO A 246 -5.15 -12.42 28.11
C PRO A 246 -6.44 -13.01 28.71
N ILE A 247 -7.61 -12.50 28.31
CA ILE A 247 -8.91 -13.04 28.72
C ILE A 247 -9.26 -14.26 27.88
N GLU A 248 -9.31 -14.10 26.56
CA GLU A 248 -9.87 -15.11 25.64
C GLU A 248 -9.09 -16.44 25.64
N ILE A 249 -7.76 -16.37 25.70
CA ILE A 249 -6.88 -17.55 25.62
C ILE A 249 -5.91 -17.64 26.79
N GLY A 250 -5.80 -16.60 27.62
CA GLY A 250 -4.92 -16.55 28.79
C GLY A 250 -5.59 -16.91 30.12
N GLY A 251 -6.93 -16.90 30.18
CA GLY A 251 -7.68 -17.21 31.40
C GLY A 251 -7.61 -16.13 32.49
N LEU A 252 -7.17 -14.90 32.16
CA LEU A 252 -7.24 -13.76 33.07
C LEU A 252 -8.64 -13.15 33.07
N GLU A 253 -9.01 -12.47 34.15
CA GLU A 253 -10.30 -11.76 34.27
C GLU A 253 -10.29 -10.36 33.63
N THR A 254 -9.12 -9.87 33.20
CA THR A 254 -8.91 -8.52 32.66
C THR A 254 -7.84 -8.51 31.57
N ALA A 255 -7.85 -7.49 30.73
CA ALA A 255 -6.76 -7.13 29.82
C ALA A 255 -6.28 -5.68 30.03
N ASP A 256 -6.45 -5.14 31.23
CA ASP A 256 -5.89 -3.83 31.61
C ASP A 256 -4.36 -3.85 31.47
N PRO A 257 -3.75 -3.02 30.60
CA PRO A 257 -2.31 -3.03 30.38
C PRO A 257 -1.49 -2.63 31.61
N LEU A 258 -2.10 -2.00 32.63
CA LEU A 258 -1.43 -1.66 33.89
C LEU A 258 -1.59 -2.75 34.96
N ASP A 259 -2.34 -3.83 34.70
CA ASP A 259 -2.38 -5.00 35.57
C ASP A 259 -1.06 -5.81 35.44
N PRO A 260 -0.33 -6.05 36.54
CA PRO A 260 0.94 -6.78 36.49
C PRO A 260 0.85 -8.19 35.90
N ASN A 261 -0.29 -8.86 36.04
CA ASN A 261 -0.51 -10.21 35.49
C ASN A 261 -0.72 -10.17 33.98
N VAL A 262 -1.41 -9.14 33.47
CA VAL A 262 -1.56 -8.91 32.02
C VAL A 262 -0.20 -8.62 31.39
N ALA A 263 0.59 -7.74 32.01
CA ALA A 263 1.93 -7.45 31.53
C ALA A 263 2.86 -8.69 31.61
N ALA A 264 2.73 -9.53 32.64
CA ALA A 264 3.46 -10.79 32.74
C ALA A 264 3.05 -11.78 31.65
N TRP A 265 1.75 -11.92 31.40
CA TRP A 265 1.22 -12.79 30.37
C TRP A 265 1.76 -12.41 28.98
N TRP A 266 1.80 -11.13 28.63
CA TRP A 266 2.36 -10.68 27.36
C TRP A 266 3.87 -10.89 27.24
N ARG A 267 4.63 -10.77 28.35
CA ARG A 267 6.06 -11.11 28.36
C ARG A 267 6.29 -12.59 28.09
N ASP A 268 5.54 -13.46 28.76
CA ASP A 268 5.65 -14.91 28.58
C ASP A 268 5.21 -15.32 27.18
N LYS A 269 4.15 -14.68 26.66
CA LYS A 269 3.64 -14.87 25.32
C LYS A 269 4.64 -14.43 24.25
N ALA A 270 5.28 -13.28 24.42
CA ALA A 270 6.35 -12.81 23.55
C ALA A 270 7.50 -13.83 23.54
N LYS A 271 7.96 -14.29 24.71
CA LYS A 271 8.99 -15.32 24.79
C LYS A 271 8.60 -16.57 23.99
N GLU A 272 7.40 -17.09 24.19
CA GLU A 272 6.92 -18.27 23.47
C GLU A 272 6.97 -18.06 21.95
N ILE A 273 6.49 -16.92 21.44
CA ILE A 273 6.54 -16.59 20.00
C ILE A 273 7.99 -16.59 19.49
N TYR A 274 8.91 -15.94 20.20
CA TYR A 274 10.32 -15.86 19.81
C TYR A 274 11.07 -17.18 19.92
N ASP A 275 10.62 -18.12 20.76
CA ASP A 275 11.15 -19.49 20.78
C ASP A 275 10.83 -20.24 19.47
N TYR A 276 9.72 -19.91 18.79
CA TYR A 276 9.34 -20.49 17.49
C TYR A 276 9.83 -19.66 16.30
N VAL A 277 9.81 -18.33 16.40
CA VAL A 277 10.16 -17.39 15.33
C VAL A 277 11.18 -16.38 15.87
N PRO A 278 12.48 -16.71 15.87
CA PRO A 278 13.51 -15.89 16.54
C PRO A 278 13.68 -14.46 16.00
N ASP A 279 13.28 -14.22 14.76
CA ASP A 279 13.33 -12.91 14.09
C ASP A 279 11.94 -12.29 13.89
N PHE A 280 10.94 -12.75 14.66
CA PHE A 280 9.57 -12.22 14.61
C PHE A 280 9.57 -10.69 14.66
N GLY A 281 8.83 -10.10 13.72
CA GLY A 281 8.74 -8.65 13.56
C GLY A 281 8.10 -7.97 14.76
N GLY A 282 6.96 -8.51 15.21
CA GLY A 282 6.17 -7.96 16.29
C GLY A 282 4.69 -7.92 15.99
N PHE A 283 3.98 -6.97 16.58
CA PHE A 283 2.52 -6.94 16.56
C PHE A 283 1.96 -5.78 15.74
N LEU A 284 0.87 -6.04 15.02
CA LEU A 284 -0.04 -5.02 14.49
C LEU A 284 -1.29 -4.95 15.37
N VAL A 285 -1.71 -3.76 15.76
CA VAL A 285 -2.79 -3.58 16.74
C VAL A 285 -3.86 -2.64 16.22
N LYS A 286 -5.10 -3.13 16.12
CA LYS A 286 -6.33 -2.32 16.03
C LYS A 286 -7.05 -2.43 17.38
N ALA A 287 -7.09 -1.34 18.13
CA ALA A 287 -7.65 -1.27 19.47
C ALA A 287 -8.57 -0.04 19.60
N ASP A 288 -9.66 -0.18 20.37
CA ASP A 288 -10.67 0.87 20.60
C ASP A 288 -11.28 1.47 19.32
N SER A 289 -11.38 0.66 18.27
CA SER A 289 -11.93 1.04 16.96
C SER A 289 -12.96 0.03 16.51
N GLU A 290 -14.14 0.48 16.08
CA GLU A 290 -15.19 -0.37 15.51
C GLU A 290 -15.51 -1.61 16.38
N PHE A 291 -15.71 -1.37 17.67
CA PHE A 291 -16.03 -2.40 18.68
C PHE A 291 -14.90 -3.39 18.99
N ARG A 292 -13.68 -3.17 18.48
CA ARG A 292 -12.50 -3.95 18.88
C ARG A 292 -12.02 -3.51 20.27
N PRO A 293 -11.68 -4.46 21.17
CA PRO A 293 -11.26 -4.15 22.53
C PRO A 293 -9.93 -3.40 22.53
N GLY A 294 -9.70 -2.61 23.57
CA GLY A 294 -8.48 -1.83 23.72
C GLY A 294 -8.35 -1.16 25.08
N PRO A 295 -7.29 -0.37 25.29
CA PRO A 295 -7.02 0.36 26.53
C PRO A 295 -8.18 1.19 27.08
N PHE A 296 -9.01 1.83 26.22
CA PHE A 296 -10.14 2.64 26.69
C PHE A 296 -11.16 1.85 27.48
N THR A 297 -11.30 0.54 27.20
CA THR A 297 -12.17 -0.38 27.96
C THR A 297 -11.83 -0.40 29.45
N TYR A 298 -10.55 -0.14 29.79
CA TYR A 298 -10.02 -0.18 31.15
C TYR A 298 -9.68 1.22 31.71
N GLY A 299 -10.13 2.29 31.03
CA GLY A 299 -9.82 3.67 31.42
C GLY A 299 -8.34 4.04 31.27
N ARG A 300 -7.61 3.38 30.35
CA ARG A 300 -6.20 3.63 30.03
C ARG A 300 -6.08 4.38 28.70
N ASN A 301 -4.91 4.96 28.41
CA ASN A 301 -4.67 5.58 27.11
C ASN A 301 -3.93 4.64 26.14
N HIS A 302 -3.78 5.04 24.87
CA HIS A 302 -3.09 4.22 23.87
C HIS A 302 -1.60 4.04 24.14
N ALA A 303 -0.93 4.99 24.81
CA ALA A 303 0.47 4.82 25.18
C ALA A 303 0.62 3.74 26.26
N ASP A 304 -0.26 3.65 27.25
CA ASP A 304 -0.25 2.59 28.26
C ASP A 304 -0.35 1.20 27.59
N GLY A 305 -1.31 1.04 26.67
CA GLY A 305 -1.52 -0.21 25.94
C GLY A 305 -0.37 -0.59 25.03
N ALA A 306 0.09 0.37 24.20
CA ALA A 306 1.19 0.14 23.27
C ALA A 306 2.50 -0.15 24.01
N ASN A 307 2.81 0.59 25.07
CA ASN A 307 4.05 0.45 25.82
C ASN A 307 4.11 -0.88 26.58
N MET A 308 2.99 -1.40 27.09
CA MET A 308 2.96 -2.72 27.73
C MET A 308 3.37 -3.84 26.74
N LEU A 309 2.83 -3.80 25.51
CA LEU A 309 3.23 -4.74 24.45
C LEU A 309 4.68 -4.50 24.00
N ALA A 310 5.08 -3.24 23.89
CA ALA A 310 6.42 -2.86 23.45
C ALA A 310 7.49 -3.33 24.44
N ASP A 311 7.23 -3.21 25.74
CA ASP A 311 8.10 -3.70 26.82
C ASP A 311 8.20 -5.24 26.79
N ALA A 312 7.16 -5.96 26.37
CA ALA A 312 7.20 -7.42 26.19
C ALA A 312 8.05 -7.86 24.98
N LEU A 313 8.07 -7.08 23.90
CA LEU A 313 8.82 -7.38 22.68
C LEU A 313 10.27 -6.86 22.69
N ALA A 314 10.56 -5.84 23.51
CA ALA A 314 11.85 -5.16 23.55
C ALA A 314 13.08 -6.09 23.73
N PRO A 315 13.05 -7.14 24.59
CA PRO A 315 14.19 -8.05 24.75
C PRO A 315 14.60 -8.80 23.48
N TYR A 316 13.71 -8.85 22.48
CA TYR A 316 13.88 -9.59 21.24
C TYR A 316 14.01 -8.68 20.01
N GLY A 317 14.00 -7.36 20.20
CA GLY A 317 14.04 -6.39 19.10
C GLY A 317 12.74 -6.31 18.29
N GLY A 318 11.62 -6.75 18.86
CA GLY A 318 10.31 -6.65 18.22
C GLY A 318 9.67 -5.26 18.32
N GLU A 319 8.69 -5.02 17.45
CA GLU A 319 8.02 -3.72 17.31
C GLU A 319 6.51 -3.83 17.53
N VAL A 320 5.90 -2.75 18.02
CA VAL A 320 4.45 -2.60 18.10
C VAL A 320 4.01 -1.58 17.08
N ILE A 321 3.31 -2.05 16.05
CA ILE A 321 2.65 -1.22 15.06
C ILE A 321 1.24 -0.94 15.55
N TRP A 322 1.02 0.26 16.08
CA TRP A 322 -0.24 0.66 16.69
C TRP A 322 -1.04 1.54 15.74
N ARG A 323 -2.21 1.08 15.28
CA ARG A 323 -3.02 1.82 14.31
C ARG A 323 -3.70 3.01 14.96
N CYS A 324 -3.65 4.17 14.29
CA CYS A 324 -4.31 5.41 14.70
C CYS A 324 -5.71 5.57 14.13
N PHE A 325 -6.24 4.54 13.46
CA PHE A 325 -7.62 4.51 12.98
C PHE A 325 -8.57 4.31 14.16
N VAL A 326 -8.82 5.39 14.91
CA VAL A 326 -9.63 5.43 16.13
C VAL A 326 -10.55 6.64 16.02
N TYR A 327 -11.85 6.41 16.19
CA TYR A 327 -12.90 7.44 16.11
C TYR A 327 -14.17 6.98 16.82
N ASN A 328 -15.09 7.92 17.06
CA ASN A 328 -16.41 7.60 17.59
C ASN A 328 -17.30 6.92 16.51
N CYS A 329 -17.34 5.58 16.52
CA CYS A 329 -18.18 4.77 15.63
C CYS A 329 -19.66 4.66 16.06
N LEU A 330 -20.07 5.45 17.06
CA LEU A 330 -21.44 5.60 17.55
C LEU A 330 -21.88 7.08 17.54
N GLN A 331 -21.35 7.88 16.60
CA GLN A 331 -21.65 9.30 16.48
C GLN A 331 -23.15 9.52 16.20
N ASP A 332 -23.75 10.54 16.83
CA ASP A 332 -25.10 10.98 16.47
C ASP A 332 -25.00 11.90 15.25
N TRP A 333 -25.68 11.55 14.15
CA TRP A 333 -25.67 12.35 12.91
C TRP A 333 -26.24 13.77 13.10
N ARG A 334 -27.00 14.00 14.18
CA ARG A 334 -27.53 15.32 14.55
C ARG A 334 -26.45 16.23 15.13
N ASP A 335 -25.41 15.65 15.73
CA ASP A 335 -24.31 16.40 16.31
C ASP A 335 -23.31 16.79 15.21
N ARG A 336 -23.45 18.03 14.73
CA ARG A 336 -22.54 18.64 13.77
C ARG A 336 -21.27 19.24 14.39
N SER A 337 -21.11 19.16 15.71
CA SER A 337 -19.89 19.63 16.40
C SER A 337 -18.81 18.55 16.50
N THR A 338 -19.22 17.27 16.59
CA THR A 338 -18.30 16.13 16.52
C THR A 338 -17.87 15.89 15.06
N ASP A 339 -16.56 15.74 14.84
CA ASP A 339 -15.99 15.48 13.52
C ASP A 339 -15.05 14.27 13.56
N ARG A 340 -15.41 13.23 12.81
CA ARG A 340 -14.57 12.03 12.65
C ARG A 340 -13.17 12.38 12.15
N ALA A 341 -13.03 13.37 11.27
CA ALA A 341 -11.73 13.74 10.69
C ALA A 341 -10.74 14.24 11.75
N LYS A 342 -11.23 14.79 12.87
CA LYS A 342 -10.38 15.28 13.96
C LYS A 342 -9.87 14.18 14.90
N ALA A 343 -10.56 13.05 14.93
CA ALA A 343 -10.46 12.07 16.01
C ALA A 343 -9.05 11.52 16.20
N ALA A 344 -8.41 11.05 15.12
CA ALA A 344 -7.06 10.49 15.21
C ALA A 344 -6.05 11.53 15.73
N TYR A 345 -6.14 12.77 15.28
CA TYR A 345 -5.26 13.84 15.78
C TYR A 345 -5.51 14.11 17.26
N ASP A 346 -6.77 14.31 17.66
CA ASP A 346 -7.13 14.66 19.03
C ASP A 346 -6.80 13.53 20.03
N HIS A 347 -6.82 12.27 19.59
CA HIS A 347 -6.41 11.12 20.41
C HIS A 347 -4.89 10.98 20.55
N PHE A 348 -4.14 11.10 19.46
CA PHE A 348 -2.72 10.72 19.44
C PHE A 348 -1.76 11.89 19.59
N LYS A 349 -2.12 13.12 19.16
CA LYS A 349 -1.24 14.28 19.30
C LYS A 349 -0.87 14.59 20.76
N PRO A 350 -1.78 14.50 21.75
CA PRO A 350 -1.42 14.70 23.16
C PRO A 350 -0.48 13.63 23.74
N LEU A 351 -0.38 12.48 23.09
CA LEU A 351 0.46 11.35 23.51
C LEU A 351 1.87 11.36 22.89
N ASP A 352 2.17 12.36 22.06
CA ASP A 352 3.47 12.47 21.38
C ASP A 352 4.63 12.49 22.39
N GLY A 353 5.59 11.57 22.23
CA GLY A 353 6.73 11.39 23.13
C GLY A 353 6.46 10.52 24.37
N GLN A 354 5.26 9.96 24.52
CA GLN A 354 4.93 9.02 25.60
C GLN A 354 5.12 7.55 25.19
N PHE A 355 5.28 7.26 23.90
CA PHE A 355 5.45 5.91 23.37
C PHE A 355 6.91 5.44 23.48
N ARG A 356 7.12 4.13 23.67
CA ARG A 356 8.47 3.52 23.59
C ARG A 356 9.06 3.64 22.18
N ASP A 357 10.39 3.58 22.10
CA ASP A 357 11.12 3.69 20.83
C ASP A 357 10.78 2.59 19.80
N ASN A 358 10.31 1.43 20.26
CA ASN A 358 9.85 0.33 19.42
C ASN A 358 8.34 0.33 19.17
N VAL A 359 7.64 1.44 19.43
CA VAL A 359 6.26 1.66 18.99
C VAL A 359 6.25 2.55 17.75
N LEU A 360 5.52 2.12 16.72
CA LEU A 360 5.27 2.91 15.52
C LEU A 360 3.77 3.15 15.37
N LEU A 361 3.38 4.42 15.27
CA LEU A 361 2.00 4.81 15.02
C LEU A 361 1.69 4.69 13.53
N GLN A 362 0.86 3.71 13.16
CA GLN A 362 0.42 3.48 11.78
C GLN A 362 -0.81 4.33 11.48
N ILE A 363 -0.71 5.25 10.52
CA ILE A 363 -1.68 6.31 10.26
C ILE A 363 -2.10 6.24 8.79
N LYS A 364 -3.40 6.20 8.51
CA LYS A 364 -3.93 6.23 7.15
C LYS A 364 -3.53 7.51 6.42
N ASN A 365 -3.43 7.46 5.09
CA ASN A 365 -3.09 8.62 4.26
C ASN A 365 -4.01 9.83 4.49
N GLY A 366 -5.30 9.59 4.73
CA GLY A 366 -6.26 10.62 5.12
C GLY A 366 -6.94 10.31 6.46
N PRO A 367 -7.64 11.32 7.03
CA PRO A 367 -8.20 11.26 8.37
C PRO A 367 -9.53 10.48 8.45
N MET A 368 -10.11 10.09 7.31
CA MET A 368 -11.40 9.43 7.25
C MET A 368 -11.25 7.93 7.07
N ASP A 369 -11.21 7.42 5.84
CA ASP A 369 -11.22 5.99 5.55
C ASP A 369 -10.91 5.62 4.08
N PHE A 370 -9.71 5.93 3.60
CA PHE A 370 -9.27 5.50 2.27
C PHE A 370 -10.22 5.88 1.11
N GLN A 371 -10.93 7.00 1.22
CA GLN A 371 -11.81 7.48 0.15
C GLN A 371 -10.98 7.80 -1.11
N VAL A 372 -11.67 7.94 -2.26
CA VAL A 372 -11.03 8.24 -3.56
C VAL A 372 -10.12 9.46 -3.47
N ARG A 373 -10.55 10.49 -2.72
CA ARG A 373 -9.74 11.63 -2.35
C ARG A 373 -10.01 12.02 -0.90
N GLU A 374 -8.94 12.25 -0.16
CA GLU A 374 -8.96 12.81 1.19
C GLU A 374 -7.80 13.80 1.32
N PRO A 375 -7.91 14.83 2.17
CA PRO A 375 -6.72 15.58 2.55
C PRO A 375 -5.82 14.70 3.41
N VAL A 376 -4.54 15.06 3.50
CA VAL A 376 -3.54 14.28 4.26
C VAL A 376 -3.86 14.30 5.76
N SER A 377 -3.71 13.17 6.44
CA SER A 377 -3.82 13.07 7.91
C SER A 377 -2.92 14.08 8.65
N PRO A 378 -3.47 15.00 9.48
CA PRO A 378 -2.68 16.05 10.17
C PRO A 378 -1.68 15.51 11.21
N LEU A 379 -1.77 14.23 11.57
CA LEU A 379 -0.78 13.57 12.42
C LEU A 379 0.61 13.55 11.77
N PHE A 380 0.69 13.50 10.43
CA PHE A 380 1.96 13.70 9.71
C PHE A 380 2.40 15.15 9.83
N GLY A 381 3.49 15.36 10.58
CA GLY A 381 3.93 16.70 10.98
C GLY A 381 3.36 17.17 12.32
N GLY A 382 2.28 16.56 12.79
CA GLY A 382 1.76 16.72 14.15
C GLY A 382 2.64 16.01 15.19
N LEU A 383 3.03 14.76 14.93
CA LEU A 383 3.86 13.95 15.84
C LEU A 383 5.35 14.19 15.61
N LYS A 384 6.05 14.73 16.60
CA LYS A 384 7.46 15.13 16.51
C LYS A 384 8.41 14.18 17.25
N ALA A 385 7.92 13.45 18.25
CA ALA A 385 8.73 12.61 19.14
C ALA A 385 8.33 11.12 19.08
N THR A 386 7.47 10.72 18.16
CA THR A 386 6.92 9.37 18.06
C THR A 386 7.12 8.82 16.65
N SER A 387 7.62 7.59 16.48
CA SER A 387 7.78 6.94 15.16
C SER A 387 6.43 6.68 14.49
N THR A 388 6.38 6.79 13.16
CA THR A 388 5.13 6.73 12.39
C THR A 388 5.27 5.83 11.17
N LEU A 389 4.16 5.26 10.71
CA LEU A 389 4.06 4.59 9.41
C LEU A 389 2.88 5.16 8.64
N LEU A 390 3.07 5.41 7.34
CA LEU A 390 1.97 5.72 6.44
C LEU A 390 1.24 4.43 6.03
N GLU A 391 -0.05 4.33 6.31
CA GLU A 391 -0.93 3.26 5.84
C GLU A 391 -1.68 3.72 4.59
N VAL A 392 -1.55 2.97 3.50
CA VAL A 392 -2.37 3.14 2.29
C VAL A 392 -3.18 1.85 2.02
N GLN A 393 -4.16 1.91 1.12
CA GLN A 393 -4.97 0.75 0.75
C GLN A 393 -4.71 0.37 -0.71
N ILE A 394 -4.13 -0.82 -0.95
CA ILE A 394 -3.99 -1.35 -2.31
C ILE A 394 -5.30 -2.01 -2.73
N ALA A 395 -5.96 -2.73 -1.80
CA ALA A 395 -7.30 -3.23 -1.99
C ALA A 395 -8.25 -2.06 -2.25
N GLN A 396 -9.01 -2.13 -3.34
CA GLN A 396 -9.74 -0.97 -3.83
C GLN A 396 -11.12 -0.79 -3.15
N GLU A 397 -11.19 -0.77 -1.82
CA GLU A 397 -12.48 -0.79 -1.10
C GLU A 397 -13.45 0.31 -1.56
N TYR A 398 -12.97 1.55 -1.61
CA TYR A 398 -13.68 2.73 -2.06
C TYR A 398 -13.25 3.22 -3.44
N THR A 399 -12.31 2.51 -4.08
CA THR A 399 -11.74 2.85 -5.39
C THR A 399 -12.09 1.80 -6.45
N GLY A 400 -13.26 1.16 -6.31
CA GLY A 400 -13.88 0.34 -7.35
C GLY A 400 -13.68 -1.17 -7.24
N GLN A 401 -13.14 -1.67 -6.13
CA GLN A 401 -13.11 -3.08 -5.72
C GLN A 401 -12.50 -4.04 -6.74
N GLN A 402 -11.46 -3.59 -7.45
CA GLN A 402 -10.84 -4.33 -8.57
C GLN A 402 -11.88 -4.75 -9.65
N ARG A 403 -13.03 -4.08 -9.69
CA ARG A 403 -13.99 -4.13 -10.79
C ARG A 403 -13.80 -2.93 -11.72
N HIS A 404 -13.35 -1.82 -11.17
CA HIS A 404 -12.91 -0.65 -11.92
C HIS A 404 -11.38 -0.60 -11.93
N LEU A 405 -10.82 -0.17 -13.05
CA LEU A 405 -9.43 0.25 -13.14
C LEU A 405 -9.25 1.52 -12.29
N CYS A 406 -8.36 1.45 -11.31
CA CYS A 406 -7.92 2.61 -10.54
C CYS A 406 -6.46 2.40 -10.13
N TYR A 407 -5.55 3.07 -10.83
CA TYR A 407 -4.13 3.08 -10.53
C TYR A 407 -3.86 4.11 -9.42
N LEU A 408 -3.43 3.64 -8.25
CA LEU A 408 -3.40 4.43 -7.01
C LEU A 408 -2.07 5.14 -6.77
N VAL A 409 -1.05 4.85 -7.56
CA VAL A 409 0.28 5.47 -7.43
C VAL A 409 0.23 7.01 -7.54
N PRO A 410 -0.53 7.63 -8.45
CA PRO A 410 -0.72 9.08 -8.45
C PRO A 410 -1.26 9.63 -7.12
N GLN A 411 -2.29 8.99 -6.55
CA GLN A 411 -2.86 9.36 -5.25
C GLN A 411 -1.81 9.30 -4.14
N TRP A 412 -1.04 8.22 -4.09
CA TRP A 412 -0.01 8.04 -3.06
C TRP A 412 1.13 9.03 -3.22
N LYS A 413 1.49 9.41 -4.45
CA LYS A 413 2.45 10.48 -4.69
C LYS A 413 1.96 11.83 -4.19
N GLU A 414 0.71 12.20 -4.48
CA GLU A 414 0.12 13.43 -3.93
C GLU A 414 0.22 13.47 -2.40
N VAL A 415 -0.05 12.34 -1.73
CA VAL A 415 0.08 12.21 -0.28
C VAL A 415 1.55 12.33 0.15
N LEU A 416 2.46 11.57 -0.46
CA LEU A 416 3.88 11.52 -0.09
C LEU A 416 4.59 12.87 -0.30
N ASP A 417 4.23 13.58 -1.37
CA ASP A 417 4.80 14.86 -1.77
C ASP A 417 4.15 16.04 -1.04
N PHE A 418 3.02 15.83 -0.35
CA PHE A 418 2.33 16.87 0.41
C PHE A 418 3.26 17.48 1.47
N ASP A 419 3.50 18.79 1.35
CA ASP A 419 4.27 19.54 2.33
C ASP A 419 3.42 19.87 3.55
N THR A 420 3.81 19.30 4.69
CA THR A 420 3.13 19.51 5.98
C THR A 420 3.51 20.83 6.63
N PHE A 421 4.59 21.49 6.18
CA PHE A 421 5.21 22.67 6.81
C PHE A 421 5.61 22.51 8.28
N ALA A 422 5.64 21.29 8.82
CA ALA A 422 5.89 21.04 10.24
C ALA A 422 7.27 21.53 10.74
N ARG A 423 8.26 21.65 9.84
CA ARG A 423 9.55 22.30 10.08
C ARG A 423 9.86 23.35 8.99
N GLY A 424 8.83 24.05 8.51
CA GLY A 424 8.92 24.93 7.35
C GLY A 424 8.81 24.17 6.02
N GLU A 425 9.02 24.89 4.93
CA GLU A 425 8.95 24.34 3.57
C GLU A 425 9.87 23.13 3.37
N GLY A 426 9.41 22.15 2.59
CA GLY A 426 10.09 20.89 2.32
C GLY A 426 9.86 19.81 3.39
N SER A 427 8.84 19.96 4.24
CA SER A 427 8.45 19.01 5.29
C SER A 427 7.44 17.98 4.78
N SER A 428 7.80 17.23 3.73
CA SER A 428 6.88 16.30 3.08
C SER A 428 6.43 15.14 3.97
N VAL A 429 5.26 14.56 3.69
CA VAL A 429 4.76 13.35 4.35
C VAL A 429 5.76 12.21 4.19
N ALA A 430 6.41 12.04 3.04
CA ALA A 430 7.43 11.02 2.86
C ALA A 430 8.55 11.11 3.93
N LYS A 431 9.05 12.33 4.20
CA LYS A 431 10.07 12.56 5.25
C LYS A 431 9.51 12.39 6.65
N ALA A 432 8.23 12.73 6.87
CA ALA A 432 7.56 12.52 8.15
C ALA A 432 7.31 11.03 8.40
N ALA A 433 6.83 10.26 7.43
CA ALA A 433 6.56 8.83 7.58
C ALA A 433 7.86 8.04 7.76
N SER A 434 8.91 8.33 6.97
CA SER A 434 10.20 7.62 7.06
C SER A 434 10.99 7.89 8.35
N GLY A 435 10.63 8.94 9.09
CA GLY A 435 11.36 9.38 10.28
C GLY A 435 12.38 10.51 10.01
N ALA A 436 12.79 10.69 8.75
CA ALA A 436 13.84 11.63 8.36
C ALA A 436 13.60 13.08 8.80
N LEU A 437 12.36 13.56 8.77
CA LEU A 437 12.01 14.95 9.12
C LEU A 437 12.37 15.32 10.58
N PHE A 438 12.24 14.34 11.48
CA PHE A 438 12.45 14.52 12.92
C PHE A 438 13.63 13.69 13.46
N GLY A 439 14.46 13.11 12.59
CA GLY A 439 15.63 12.32 12.99
C GLY A 439 15.29 11.04 13.75
N ARG A 440 14.12 10.43 13.46
CA ARG A 440 13.73 9.14 14.04
C ARG A 440 14.38 8.02 13.26
N SER A 441 14.93 7.03 13.97
CA SER A 441 15.60 5.87 13.37
C SER A 441 14.62 4.84 12.78
N ARG A 442 13.33 4.94 13.12
CA ARG A 442 12.28 4.04 12.67
C ARG A 442 11.16 4.82 11.99
N GLY A 443 10.60 4.21 10.95
CA GLY A 443 9.52 4.78 10.15
C GLY A 443 9.39 4.06 8.82
N GLY A 444 8.41 4.48 8.03
CA GLY A 444 8.15 3.90 6.73
C GLY A 444 6.70 3.86 6.33
N MET A 445 6.33 2.80 5.62
CA MET A 445 5.02 2.65 5.00
C MET A 445 4.49 1.23 5.16
N ALA A 446 3.17 1.12 5.26
CA ALA A 446 2.41 -0.11 5.25
C ALA A 446 1.27 0.02 4.23
N ALA A 447 0.81 -1.10 3.67
CA ALA A 447 -0.35 -1.08 2.81
C ALA A 447 -1.23 -2.31 2.96
N VAL A 448 -2.55 -2.11 2.89
CA VAL A 448 -3.52 -3.22 2.90
C VAL A 448 -3.46 -3.97 1.57
N SER A 449 -3.17 -5.27 1.62
CA SER A 449 -2.99 -6.14 0.46
C SER A 449 -4.22 -6.19 -0.44
N ASN A 450 -4.03 -6.21 -1.77
CA ASN A 450 -5.09 -6.47 -2.75
C ASN A 450 -5.07 -7.91 -3.29
N VAL A 451 -4.31 -8.81 -2.65
CA VAL A 451 -4.04 -10.15 -3.12
C VAL A 451 -5.02 -11.18 -2.57
N GLY A 452 -5.40 -12.16 -3.40
CA GLY A 452 -6.09 -13.38 -3.02
C GLY A 452 -5.73 -14.57 -3.92
N ASP A 453 -6.54 -15.63 -3.86
CA ASP A 453 -6.31 -16.88 -4.58
C ASP A 453 -6.75 -16.90 -6.06
N ASP A 454 -7.27 -15.78 -6.60
CA ASP A 454 -7.48 -15.62 -8.05
C ASP A 454 -6.16 -15.83 -8.82
N ALA A 455 -6.21 -16.41 -10.02
CA ALA A 455 -4.99 -16.79 -10.76
C ALA A 455 -4.04 -15.60 -11.07
N ASN A 456 -4.59 -14.41 -11.25
CA ASN A 456 -3.83 -13.17 -11.48
C ASN A 456 -3.48 -12.42 -10.18
N TRP A 457 -3.73 -13.02 -9.01
CA TRP A 457 -3.53 -12.49 -7.65
C TRP A 457 -4.42 -11.33 -7.23
N THR A 458 -4.76 -10.41 -8.12
CA THR A 458 -5.36 -9.12 -7.77
C THR A 458 -6.78 -8.91 -8.29
N GLY A 459 -7.43 -9.94 -8.86
CA GLY A 459 -8.80 -9.93 -9.36
C GLY A 459 -8.97 -9.16 -10.67
N HIS A 460 -8.47 -7.92 -10.72
CA HIS A 460 -8.20 -7.16 -11.94
C HIS A 460 -6.73 -7.30 -12.30
N LEU A 461 -6.40 -7.77 -13.51
CA LEU A 461 -5.00 -7.96 -13.93
C LEU A 461 -4.19 -6.66 -13.80
N LEU A 462 -4.74 -5.53 -14.25
CA LEU A 462 -4.07 -4.23 -14.13
C LEU A 462 -3.91 -3.73 -12.68
N ALA A 463 -4.60 -4.31 -11.68
CA ALA A 463 -4.39 -3.94 -10.28
C ALA A 463 -3.08 -4.51 -9.69
N GLN A 464 -2.38 -5.41 -10.40
CA GLN A 464 -0.99 -5.77 -10.08
C GLN A 464 -0.08 -4.53 -10.10
N ALA A 465 -0.38 -3.54 -10.94
CA ALA A 465 0.35 -2.28 -11.00
C ALA A 465 0.32 -1.51 -9.66
N ASN A 466 -0.74 -1.66 -8.87
CA ASN A 466 -0.85 -1.02 -7.56
C ASN A 466 0.07 -1.70 -6.52
N LEU A 467 0.14 -3.04 -6.49
CA LEU A 467 1.07 -3.75 -5.61
C LEU A 467 2.52 -3.46 -6.00
N TYR A 468 2.81 -3.51 -7.31
CA TYR A 468 4.13 -3.14 -7.83
C TYR A 468 4.51 -1.72 -7.43
N GLY A 469 3.65 -0.75 -7.76
CA GLY A 469 3.90 0.66 -7.53
C GLY A 469 3.99 1.04 -6.05
N TYR A 470 3.22 0.38 -5.18
CA TYR A 470 3.38 0.52 -3.74
C TYR A 470 4.80 0.16 -3.31
N GLY A 471 5.30 -1.01 -3.73
CA GLY A 471 6.66 -1.43 -3.37
C GLY A 471 7.73 -0.48 -3.90
N ARG A 472 7.57 0.01 -5.15
CA ARG A 472 8.50 1.01 -5.73
C ARG A 472 8.50 2.32 -4.94
N LEU A 473 7.34 2.85 -4.55
CA LEU A 473 7.24 4.07 -3.73
C LEU A 473 7.73 3.85 -2.30
N ALA A 474 7.48 2.68 -1.71
CA ALA A 474 8.00 2.32 -0.40
C ALA A 474 9.53 2.23 -0.41
N TRP A 475 10.14 1.81 -1.52
CA TRP A 475 11.58 1.90 -1.73
C TRP A 475 12.05 3.34 -1.94
N SER A 476 11.46 4.06 -2.90
CA SER A 476 11.81 5.44 -3.26
C SER A 476 10.57 6.27 -3.58
N PRO A 477 10.13 7.14 -2.65
CA PRO A 477 9.00 8.05 -2.86
C PRO A 477 9.21 9.06 -4.01
N ALA A 478 10.46 9.27 -4.41
CA ALA A 478 10.83 10.23 -5.45
C ALA A 478 10.46 9.77 -6.88
N LEU A 479 10.21 8.46 -7.08
CA LEU A 479 9.86 7.91 -8.39
C LEU A 479 8.56 8.50 -8.95
N GLY A 480 8.53 8.72 -10.26
CA GLY A 480 7.33 9.18 -10.98
C GLY A 480 6.28 8.07 -11.11
N ALA A 481 4.98 8.44 -11.10
CA ALA A 481 3.92 7.45 -11.35
C ALA A 481 3.98 6.91 -12.79
N ASP A 482 4.38 7.75 -13.75
CA ASP A 482 4.59 7.39 -15.14
C ASP A 482 5.77 6.42 -15.31
N GLU A 483 6.88 6.68 -14.62
CA GLU A 483 8.05 5.81 -14.58
C GLU A 483 7.68 4.42 -14.05
N ILE A 484 7.04 4.36 -12.88
CA ILE A 484 6.59 3.10 -12.25
C ILE A 484 5.62 2.34 -13.16
N ALA A 485 4.63 3.04 -13.76
CA ALA A 485 3.68 2.43 -14.68
C ALA A 485 4.40 1.82 -15.89
N LYS A 486 5.36 2.55 -16.48
CA LYS A 486 6.15 2.07 -17.61
C LYS A 486 7.01 0.86 -17.25
N GLU A 487 7.68 0.90 -16.10
CA GLU A 487 8.45 -0.24 -15.58
C GLU A 487 7.56 -1.49 -15.49
N TRP A 488 6.39 -1.36 -14.87
CA TRP A 488 5.44 -2.46 -14.70
C TRP A 488 4.92 -3.00 -16.05
N ILE A 489 4.47 -2.12 -16.95
CA ILE A 489 3.93 -2.52 -18.26
C ILE A 489 4.97 -3.29 -19.07
N MET A 490 6.23 -2.82 -19.08
CA MET A 490 7.30 -3.47 -19.82
C MET A 490 7.61 -4.88 -19.31
N GLN A 491 7.50 -5.10 -18.00
CA GLN A 491 7.71 -6.40 -17.37
C GLN A 491 6.49 -7.34 -17.51
N THR A 492 5.28 -6.79 -17.57
CA THR A 492 4.03 -7.58 -17.59
C THR A 492 3.51 -7.83 -19.01
N PHE A 493 3.62 -6.89 -19.93
CA PHE A 493 3.08 -7.02 -21.29
C PHE A 493 4.14 -6.92 -22.39
N GLY A 494 5.42 -6.82 -22.02
CA GLY A 494 6.53 -6.71 -22.96
C GLY A 494 6.74 -5.29 -23.48
N ARG A 495 7.53 -5.17 -24.56
CA ARG A 495 8.14 -3.89 -24.97
C ARG A 495 7.55 -3.28 -26.25
N ASP A 496 6.35 -3.70 -26.66
CA ASP A 496 5.63 -3.05 -27.77
C ASP A 496 5.20 -1.63 -27.34
N LEU A 497 5.68 -0.61 -28.04
CA LEU A 497 5.41 0.80 -27.73
C LEU A 497 3.91 1.15 -27.78
N THR A 498 3.13 0.46 -28.61
CA THR A 498 1.68 0.62 -28.72
C THR A 498 1.00 0.17 -27.43
N ILE A 499 1.36 -1.02 -26.95
CA ILE A 499 0.87 -1.57 -25.69
C ILE A 499 1.27 -0.65 -24.53
N ILE A 500 2.55 -0.25 -24.46
CA ILE A 500 3.05 0.63 -23.41
C ILE A 500 2.26 1.93 -23.36
N ASN A 501 2.15 2.64 -24.48
CA ASN A 501 1.51 3.96 -24.50
C ASN A 501 0.02 3.89 -24.13
N ILE A 502 -0.70 2.89 -24.64
CA ILE A 502 -2.14 2.74 -24.35
C ILE A 502 -2.37 2.38 -22.89
N ILE A 503 -1.69 1.34 -22.38
CA ILE A 503 -1.89 0.92 -20.99
C ILE A 503 -1.40 2.00 -20.02
N GLN A 504 -0.31 2.70 -20.32
CA GLN A 504 0.18 3.78 -19.47
C GLN A 504 -0.83 4.93 -19.39
N ASN A 505 -1.42 5.32 -20.53
CA ASN A 505 -2.48 6.34 -20.53
C ASN A 505 -3.70 5.88 -19.72
N MET A 506 -4.13 4.63 -19.88
CA MET A 506 -5.24 4.06 -19.10
C MET A 506 -4.94 4.08 -17.60
N LEU A 507 -3.75 3.64 -17.17
CA LEU A 507 -3.36 3.64 -15.77
C LEU A 507 -3.34 5.07 -15.22
N LEU A 508 -2.60 5.98 -15.84
CA LEU A 508 -2.40 7.34 -15.32
C LEU A 508 -3.69 8.17 -15.26
N SER A 509 -4.66 7.92 -16.16
CA SER A 509 -5.96 8.61 -16.14
C SER A 509 -7.00 7.95 -15.24
N SER A 510 -6.81 6.69 -14.86
CA SER A 510 -7.87 5.89 -14.23
C SER A 510 -8.38 6.42 -12.87
N LEU A 511 -7.50 7.03 -12.05
CA LEU A 511 -7.90 7.60 -10.77
C LEU A 511 -8.86 8.79 -10.94
N GLU A 512 -8.50 9.75 -11.79
CA GLU A 512 -9.33 10.93 -12.10
C GLU A 512 -10.64 10.52 -12.79
N ILE A 513 -10.59 9.51 -13.65
CA ILE A 513 -11.80 8.93 -14.26
C ILE A 513 -12.70 8.33 -13.18
N TYR A 514 -12.16 7.57 -12.22
CA TYR A 514 -12.98 7.00 -11.13
C TYR A 514 -13.54 8.08 -10.20
N GLU A 515 -12.73 9.09 -9.86
CA GLU A 515 -13.16 10.22 -9.04
C GLU A 515 -14.29 11.02 -9.70
N SER A 516 -14.18 11.29 -11.00
CA SER A 516 -15.10 12.19 -11.71
C SER A 516 -16.57 11.72 -11.71
N TYR A 517 -16.83 10.40 -11.72
CA TYR A 517 -18.18 9.85 -11.59
C TYR A 517 -18.54 9.37 -10.17
N THR A 518 -17.70 9.56 -9.15
CA THR A 518 -18.02 9.18 -7.77
C THR A 518 -18.24 10.40 -6.87
N ALA A 519 -17.76 10.39 -5.62
CA ALA A 519 -18.06 11.47 -4.68
C ALA A 519 -17.34 12.78 -5.10
N PRO A 520 -18.06 13.90 -5.27
CA PRO A 520 -17.49 15.12 -5.84
C PRO A 520 -16.64 15.91 -4.83
N LEU A 521 -15.62 16.59 -5.35
CA LEU A 521 -14.90 17.68 -4.66
C LEU A 521 -14.41 17.31 -3.24
N GLY A 522 -13.98 16.06 -3.08
CA GLY A 522 -13.35 15.55 -1.85
C GLY A 522 -14.31 15.20 -0.72
N VAL A 523 -15.64 15.28 -0.88
CA VAL A 523 -16.59 15.01 0.22
C VAL A 523 -16.58 13.55 0.68
N GLY A 524 -16.21 12.63 -0.21
CA GLY A 524 -16.12 11.20 0.03
C GLY A 524 -17.48 10.51 0.19
N TRP A 525 -17.43 9.22 0.56
CA TRP A 525 -18.57 8.36 0.87
C TRP A 525 -19.48 8.14 -0.34
N MET A 526 -20.76 8.50 -0.26
CA MET A 526 -21.76 8.27 -1.30
C MET A 526 -21.80 6.83 -1.84
N VAL A 527 -21.40 5.85 -1.02
CA VAL A 527 -21.36 4.42 -1.35
C VAL A 527 -22.47 3.65 -0.65
N ASN A 528 -22.86 2.52 -1.23
CA ASN A 528 -23.74 1.56 -0.54
C ASN A 528 -23.16 1.09 0.81
N PRO A 529 -23.95 1.11 1.89
CA PRO A 529 -23.50 0.64 3.19
C PRO A 529 -23.05 -0.82 3.19
N HIS A 530 -22.20 -1.15 4.16
CA HIS A 530 -21.62 -2.47 4.40
C HIS A 530 -20.63 -2.89 3.32
N HIS A 531 -21.07 -3.14 2.10
CA HIS A 531 -20.18 -3.65 1.05
C HIS A 531 -19.45 -2.55 0.28
N HIS A 532 -19.81 -1.27 0.45
CA HIS A 532 -19.08 -0.09 -0.04
C HIS A 532 -18.97 0.00 -1.57
N TYR A 533 -19.85 -0.67 -2.32
CA TYR A 533 -19.79 -0.73 -3.78
C TYR A 533 -21.01 -0.10 -4.44
N GLY A 534 -20.76 0.85 -5.35
CA GLY A 534 -21.82 1.51 -6.11
C GLY A 534 -22.46 2.71 -5.40
N PRO A 535 -23.18 3.54 -6.16
CA PRO A 535 -23.67 4.83 -5.70
C PRO A 535 -24.80 4.67 -4.69
N ASN A 536 -24.68 5.38 -3.57
CA ASN A 536 -25.75 5.61 -2.63
C ASN A 536 -25.44 6.88 -1.83
N VAL A 537 -25.91 8.02 -2.35
CA VAL A 537 -25.53 9.35 -1.83
C VAL A 537 -25.84 9.45 -0.34
N ASP A 538 -27.09 9.16 0.06
CA ASP A 538 -27.52 9.17 1.47
C ASP A 538 -27.17 7.88 2.24
N GLY A 539 -26.35 6.99 1.68
CA GLY A 539 -26.13 5.63 2.20
C GLY A 539 -25.74 5.63 3.69
N TYR A 540 -24.84 6.54 4.08
CA TYR A 540 -24.42 6.72 5.46
C TYR A 540 -24.84 8.06 6.11
N GLU A 541 -25.59 8.91 5.40
CA GLU A 541 -25.85 10.30 5.79
C GLU A 541 -26.58 10.41 7.15
N TYR A 542 -27.43 9.44 7.48
CA TYR A 542 -28.15 9.38 8.76
C TYR A 542 -27.67 8.25 9.67
N SER A 543 -26.46 7.76 9.41
CA SER A 543 -25.85 6.65 10.14
C SER A 543 -24.94 7.12 11.26
N LYS A 544 -24.41 6.18 12.04
CA LYS A 544 -23.65 6.44 13.26
C LYS A 544 -22.14 6.60 13.07
N TRP A 545 -21.68 6.64 11.82
CA TRP A 545 -20.27 6.45 11.48
C TRP A 545 -19.47 7.75 11.34
N GLY A 546 -20.11 8.93 11.46
CA GLY A 546 -19.43 10.22 11.33
C GLY A 546 -19.09 10.60 9.88
N THR A 547 -19.92 10.20 8.92
CA THR A 547 -19.60 10.19 7.47
C THR A 547 -20.68 10.91 6.68
N TYR A 548 -20.74 12.23 6.85
CA TYR A 548 -21.85 13.06 6.40
C TYR A 548 -21.40 14.04 5.32
N HIS A 549 -22.25 14.30 4.34
CA HIS A 549 -22.04 15.32 3.31
C HIS A 549 -22.97 16.54 3.49
N PHE A 550 -24.00 16.43 4.34
CA PHE A 550 -24.94 17.50 4.68
C PHE A 550 -25.62 18.16 3.48
N ALA A 551 -25.92 17.39 2.43
CA ALA A 551 -26.58 17.92 1.25
C ALA A 551 -28.02 18.30 1.60
N ASP A 552 -28.46 19.50 1.22
CA ASP A 552 -29.84 19.95 1.34
C ASP A 552 -30.30 20.60 0.04
N HIS A 553 -31.34 21.43 0.06
CA HIS A 553 -31.87 22.08 -1.15
C HIS A 553 -31.10 23.34 -1.56
N GLU A 554 -30.21 23.86 -0.70
CA GLU A 554 -29.42 25.07 -0.93
C GLU A 554 -27.95 24.73 -1.24
N GLY A 555 -27.39 23.70 -0.59
CA GLY A 555 -25.97 23.39 -0.70
C GLY A 555 -25.55 22.00 -0.23
N ILE A 556 -24.23 21.83 -0.12
CA ILE A 556 -23.56 20.59 0.28
C ILE A 556 -22.19 20.92 0.89
N GLY A 557 -21.66 19.99 1.69
CA GLY A 557 -20.29 19.98 2.18
C GLY A 557 -20.23 20.00 3.70
N VAL A 558 -19.03 19.81 4.23
CA VAL A 558 -18.79 19.82 5.68
C VAL A 558 -18.03 21.07 6.05
N ASP A 559 -18.60 21.93 6.91
CA ASP A 559 -17.87 23.09 7.43
C ASP A 559 -16.84 22.64 8.47
N ARG A 560 -15.58 22.59 8.04
CA ARG A 560 -14.40 22.22 8.84
C ARG A 560 -13.51 23.42 9.16
N THR A 561 -13.98 24.63 8.88
CA THR A 561 -13.30 25.88 9.23
C THR A 561 -13.28 26.07 10.73
N ALA A 562 -12.31 26.83 11.24
CA ALA A 562 -12.23 27.22 12.64
C ALA A 562 -13.24 28.31 13.01
N GLY A 563 -13.60 29.17 12.06
CA GLY A 563 -14.52 30.27 12.29
C GLY A 563 -15.97 29.84 12.56
N THR A 564 -16.50 28.91 11.76
CA THR A 564 -17.92 28.54 11.80
C THR A 564 -18.17 27.04 11.89
N GLY A 565 -17.15 26.22 11.64
CA GLY A 565 -17.26 24.76 11.54
C GLY A 565 -16.66 23.99 12.72
N THR A 566 -16.19 22.78 12.42
CA THR A 566 -15.60 21.85 13.39
C THR A 566 -14.18 22.24 13.82
N GLY A 567 -13.54 23.16 13.09
CA GLY A 567 -12.16 23.60 13.29
C GLY A 567 -11.09 22.57 12.92
N TYR A 568 -11.43 21.54 12.14
CA TYR A 568 -10.45 20.56 11.66
C TYR A 568 -9.29 21.19 10.86
N ALA A 569 -9.56 22.22 10.05
CA ALA A 569 -8.52 22.92 9.29
C ALA A 569 -7.37 23.45 10.17
N SER A 570 -7.64 23.77 11.44
CA SER A 570 -6.64 24.25 12.40
C SER A 570 -5.64 23.18 12.88
N GLN A 571 -5.88 21.89 12.61
CA GLN A 571 -4.95 20.82 12.97
C GLN A 571 -3.69 20.80 12.07
N TYR A 572 -3.73 21.47 10.92
CA TYR A 572 -2.59 21.62 10.02
C TYR A 572 -1.67 22.78 10.41
N HIS A 573 -0.39 22.69 10.04
CA HIS A 573 0.51 23.84 10.16
C HIS A 573 0.22 24.88 9.07
N PRO A 574 0.40 26.19 9.34
CA PRO A 574 0.43 27.21 8.29
C PRO A 574 1.56 26.93 7.29
N PRO A 575 1.36 27.20 5.98
CA PRO A 575 0.21 27.87 5.38
C PRO A 575 -0.97 26.94 5.03
N GLN A 576 -0.86 25.62 5.24
CA GLN A 576 -1.92 24.69 4.82
C GLN A 576 -3.23 24.91 5.58
N SER A 577 -3.17 25.14 6.90
CA SER A 577 -4.37 25.48 7.67
C SER A 577 -5.06 26.73 7.14
N ALA A 578 -4.31 27.80 6.81
CA ALA A 578 -4.87 29.01 6.23
C ALA A 578 -5.47 28.79 4.82
N ARG A 579 -4.81 27.95 4.01
CA ARG A 579 -5.29 27.59 2.67
C ARG A 579 -6.62 26.84 2.72
N TYR A 580 -6.77 25.90 3.66
CA TYR A 580 -8.02 25.15 3.83
C TYR A 580 -9.11 25.96 4.53
N GLU A 581 -8.75 26.87 5.44
CA GLU A 581 -9.68 27.79 6.10
C GLU A 581 -10.32 28.79 5.12
N SER A 582 -9.58 29.22 4.10
CA SER A 582 -10.04 30.21 3.12
C SER A 582 -10.91 29.58 2.04
N LEU A 583 -12.17 30.00 1.93
CA LEU A 583 -13.04 29.60 0.83
C LEU A 583 -12.48 29.97 -0.55
N ALA A 584 -11.70 31.06 -0.65
CA ALA A 584 -11.10 31.50 -1.90
C ALA A 584 -9.87 30.66 -2.29
N ASP A 585 -9.08 30.25 -1.30
CA ASP A 585 -7.80 29.57 -1.53
C ASP A 585 -7.91 28.04 -1.46
N CYS A 586 -8.95 27.50 -0.83
CA CYS A 586 -9.20 26.06 -0.73
C CYS A 586 -9.21 25.42 -2.13
N PRO A 587 -8.47 24.33 -2.37
CA PRO A 587 -8.49 23.65 -3.67
C PRO A 587 -9.89 23.11 -3.98
N ASP A 588 -10.30 23.17 -5.25
CA ASP A 588 -11.63 22.73 -5.68
C ASP A 588 -11.83 21.25 -5.32
N GLU A 589 -10.81 20.43 -5.54
CA GLU A 589 -10.81 18.98 -5.30
C GLU A 589 -10.97 18.57 -3.83
N LEU A 590 -10.87 19.52 -2.89
CA LEU A 590 -11.09 19.31 -1.46
C LEU A 590 -12.14 20.27 -0.87
N LEU A 591 -12.81 21.05 -1.71
CA LEU A 591 -13.71 22.12 -1.26
C LEU A 591 -14.81 21.58 -0.33
N LEU A 592 -15.50 20.52 -0.73
CA LEU A 592 -16.63 19.98 0.04
C LEU A 592 -16.17 19.17 1.26
N PHE A 593 -14.89 18.83 1.34
CA PHE A 593 -14.30 18.34 2.57
C PHE A 593 -14.17 19.45 3.62
N PHE A 594 -13.83 20.69 3.22
CA PHE A 594 -13.54 21.76 4.17
C PHE A 594 -14.66 22.78 4.38
N HIS A 595 -15.54 22.95 3.39
CA HIS A 595 -16.56 23.98 3.38
C HIS A 595 -17.94 23.41 3.08
N HIS A 596 -18.95 23.95 3.75
CA HIS A 596 -20.34 23.82 3.32
C HIS A 596 -20.70 25.04 2.45
N VAL A 597 -21.06 24.82 1.20
CA VAL A 597 -21.26 25.89 0.21
C VAL A 597 -22.59 25.73 -0.54
N PRO A 598 -23.21 26.83 -1.00
CA PRO A 598 -24.36 26.74 -1.86
C PRO A 598 -23.99 26.09 -3.20
N TYR A 599 -24.96 25.42 -3.82
CA TYR A 599 -24.78 24.80 -5.14
C TYR A 599 -24.30 25.75 -6.23
N THR A 600 -24.59 27.05 -6.08
CA THR A 600 -24.21 28.14 -6.99
C THR A 600 -22.83 28.73 -6.72
N HIS A 601 -22.09 28.24 -5.72
CA HIS A 601 -20.71 28.66 -5.48
C HIS A 601 -19.86 28.36 -6.72
N VAL A 602 -19.09 29.36 -7.19
CA VAL A 602 -18.27 29.27 -8.39
C VAL A 602 -16.87 28.80 -8.01
N LEU A 603 -16.52 27.61 -8.52
CA LEU A 603 -15.21 26.99 -8.39
C LEU A 603 -14.13 27.78 -9.15
N LYS A 604 -12.86 27.49 -8.90
CA LYS A 604 -11.74 28.07 -9.66
C LYS A 604 -11.79 27.73 -11.15
N SER A 605 -12.41 26.60 -11.50
CA SER A 605 -12.72 26.24 -12.89
C SER A 605 -13.72 27.17 -13.59
N GLY A 606 -14.40 28.06 -12.86
CA GLY A 606 -15.47 28.94 -13.36
C GLY A 606 -16.86 28.29 -13.42
N LYS A 607 -16.96 26.98 -13.14
CA LYS A 607 -18.23 26.26 -13.02
C LYS A 607 -18.82 26.44 -11.62
N THR A 608 -20.14 26.40 -11.49
CA THR A 608 -20.77 26.25 -10.18
C THR A 608 -20.51 24.84 -9.63
N VAL A 609 -20.62 24.65 -8.30
CA VAL A 609 -20.52 23.32 -7.68
C VAL A 609 -21.48 22.33 -8.33
N ILE A 610 -22.75 22.70 -8.53
CA ILE A 610 -23.74 21.81 -9.14
C ILE A 610 -23.44 21.51 -10.61
N GLN A 611 -22.99 22.49 -11.37
CA GLN A 611 -22.63 22.25 -12.78
C GLN A 611 -21.36 21.42 -12.89
N HIS A 612 -20.40 21.57 -11.97
CA HIS A 612 -19.24 20.69 -11.88
C HIS A 612 -19.65 19.25 -11.61
N ILE A 613 -20.54 19.01 -10.64
CA ILE A 613 -21.07 17.67 -10.35
C ILE A 613 -21.66 17.07 -11.64
N TYR A 614 -22.57 17.77 -12.33
CA TYR A 614 -23.11 17.23 -13.59
C TYR A 614 -22.04 16.95 -14.63
N ASP A 615 -21.17 17.92 -14.90
CA ASP A 615 -20.11 17.80 -15.89
C ASP A 615 -19.20 16.61 -15.62
N SER A 616 -18.66 16.48 -14.40
CA SER A 616 -17.71 15.43 -14.06
C SER A 616 -18.32 14.04 -14.19
N HIS A 617 -19.60 13.88 -13.82
CA HIS A 617 -20.28 12.59 -13.86
C HIS A 617 -20.59 12.15 -15.29
N PHE A 618 -20.99 13.09 -16.16
CA PHE A 618 -21.14 12.79 -17.58
C PHE A 618 -19.80 12.48 -18.24
N GLU A 619 -18.81 13.35 -18.05
CA GLU A 619 -17.48 13.24 -18.66
C GLU A 619 -16.76 11.97 -18.17
N GLY A 620 -16.81 11.66 -16.87
CA GLY A 620 -16.22 10.45 -16.30
C GLY A 620 -16.83 9.15 -16.81
N ALA A 621 -18.15 9.11 -17.03
CA ALA A 621 -18.81 7.94 -17.61
C ALA A 621 -18.43 7.73 -19.09
N GLU A 622 -18.22 8.82 -19.84
CA GLU A 622 -17.70 8.77 -21.21
C GLU A 622 -16.25 8.29 -21.22
N GLN A 623 -15.39 8.82 -20.34
CA GLN A 623 -14.00 8.40 -20.22
C GLN A 623 -13.87 6.93 -19.80
N ALA A 624 -14.78 6.41 -18.96
CA ALA A 624 -14.83 4.98 -18.63
C ALA A 624 -15.11 4.10 -19.87
N ALA A 625 -15.97 4.56 -20.79
CA ALA A 625 -16.19 3.88 -22.07
C ALA A 625 -14.95 3.95 -22.97
N ASP A 626 -14.22 5.07 -22.94
CA ASP A 626 -12.97 5.23 -23.69
C ASP A 626 -11.86 4.31 -23.18
N LEU A 627 -11.82 3.96 -21.88
CA LEU A 627 -10.89 2.95 -21.36
C LEU A 627 -11.13 1.58 -22.03
N LEU A 628 -12.40 1.18 -22.19
CA LEU A 628 -12.75 -0.06 -22.89
C LEU A 628 -12.37 0.01 -24.37
N ALA A 629 -12.64 1.14 -25.04
CA ALA A 629 -12.26 1.33 -26.45
C ALA A 629 -10.74 1.26 -26.66
N GLN A 630 -9.97 1.90 -25.78
CA GLN A 630 -8.51 1.83 -25.75
C GLN A 630 -8.02 0.39 -25.57
N TRP A 631 -8.55 -0.34 -24.58
CA TRP A 631 -8.17 -1.74 -24.38
C TRP A 631 -8.51 -2.61 -25.57
N ASN A 632 -9.72 -2.49 -26.14
CA ASN A 632 -10.14 -3.25 -27.31
C ASN A 632 -9.21 -3.05 -28.53
N SER A 633 -8.57 -1.88 -28.65
CA SER A 633 -7.60 -1.63 -29.73
C SER A 633 -6.32 -2.49 -29.63
N LEU A 634 -6.08 -3.14 -28.49
CA LEU A 634 -4.97 -4.05 -28.23
C LEU A 634 -5.31 -5.52 -28.54
N GLU A 635 -6.50 -5.82 -29.06
CA GLU A 635 -6.91 -7.18 -29.43
C GLU A 635 -5.89 -7.82 -30.40
N GLY A 636 -5.48 -9.06 -30.11
CA GLY A 636 -4.47 -9.78 -30.88
C GLY A 636 -3.02 -9.34 -30.65
N ARG A 637 -2.76 -8.32 -29.80
CA ARG A 637 -1.41 -7.90 -29.37
C ARG A 637 -1.07 -8.34 -27.95
N ILE A 638 -2.08 -8.59 -27.13
CA ILE A 638 -1.96 -9.15 -25.79
C ILE A 638 -2.42 -10.60 -25.85
N ASP A 639 -1.82 -11.44 -25.00
CA ASP A 639 -2.30 -12.79 -24.80
C ASP A 639 -3.83 -12.83 -24.57
N GLU A 640 -4.50 -13.82 -25.17
CA GLU A 640 -5.96 -13.88 -25.21
C GLU A 640 -6.59 -13.97 -23.80
N GLY A 641 -5.98 -14.73 -22.89
CA GLY A 641 -6.47 -14.87 -21.52
C GLY A 641 -6.32 -13.59 -20.73
N CYS A 642 -5.18 -12.90 -20.85
CA CYS A 642 -4.95 -11.60 -20.22
C CYS A 642 -5.88 -10.52 -20.81
N PHE A 643 -6.04 -10.50 -22.13
CA PHE A 643 -6.90 -9.55 -22.84
C PHE A 643 -8.36 -9.66 -22.39
N ARG A 644 -8.89 -10.90 -22.34
CA ARG A 644 -10.28 -11.19 -21.97
C ARG A 644 -10.59 -10.76 -20.54
N GLN A 645 -9.72 -11.11 -19.59
CA GLN A 645 -9.90 -10.78 -18.17
C GLN A 645 -10.03 -9.27 -17.93
N VAL A 646 -9.16 -8.46 -18.54
CA VAL A 646 -9.23 -6.99 -18.40
C VAL A 646 -10.45 -6.43 -19.12
N ARG A 647 -10.76 -6.92 -20.32
CA ARG A 647 -11.91 -6.47 -21.11
C ARG A 647 -13.23 -6.68 -20.36
N GLU A 648 -13.40 -7.84 -19.71
CA GLU A 648 -14.61 -8.15 -18.91
C GLU A 648 -14.80 -7.16 -17.76
N ARG A 649 -13.71 -6.77 -17.07
CA ARG A 649 -13.75 -5.75 -16.01
C ARG A 649 -14.09 -4.36 -16.56
N LEU A 650 -13.51 -3.97 -17.70
CA LEU A 650 -13.76 -2.67 -18.32
C LEU A 650 -15.19 -2.53 -18.86
N ILE A 651 -15.80 -3.61 -19.37
CA ILE A 651 -17.23 -3.63 -19.73
C ILE A 651 -18.09 -3.35 -18.49
N HIS A 652 -17.79 -4.02 -17.38
CA HIS A 652 -18.48 -3.80 -16.12
C HIS A 652 -18.29 -2.38 -15.59
N GLN A 653 -17.07 -1.83 -15.69
CA GLN A 653 -16.77 -0.45 -15.31
C GLN A 653 -17.56 0.57 -16.15
N GLU A 654 -17.65 0.39 -17.47
CA GLU A 654 -18.45 1.26 -18.35
C GLU A 654 -19.93 1.26 -17.94
N GLU A 655 -20.51 0.09 -17.71
CA GLU A 655 -21.90 -0.04 -17.26
C GLU A 655 -22.11 0.63 -15.89
N HIS A 656 -21.26 0.32 -14.92
CA HIS A 656 -21.41 0.81 -13.56
C HIS A 656 -21.10 2.31 -13.41
N ALA A 657 -20.22 2.88 -14.25
CA ALA A 657 -19.99 4.33 -14.30
C ALA A 657 -21.24 5.09 -14.74
N ARG A 658 -22.07 4.51 -15.63
CA ARG A 658 -23.36 5.10 -16.00
C ARG A 658 -24.35 5.10 -14.84
N GLU A 659 -24.39 4.02 -14.04
CA GLU A 659 -25.20 3.95 -12.82
C GLU A 659 -24.78 5.04 -11.81
N TRP A 660 -23.48 5.15 -11.54
CA TRP A 660 -22.91 6.20 -10.70
C TRP A 660 -23.32 7.60 -11.16
N ARG A 661 -23.13 7.90 -12.44
CA ARG A 661 -23.54 9.17 -13.05
C ARG A 661 -25.02 9.46 -12.84
N ASP A 662 -25.89 8.51 -13.20
CA ASP A 662 -27.32 8.73 -13.20
C ASP A 662 -27.88 8.88 -11.78
N VAL A 663 -27.40 8.08 -10.82
CA VAL A 663 -27.81 8.19 -9.42
C VAL A 663 -27.38 9.53 -8.82
N ILE A 664 -26.12 9.94 -9.01
CA ILE A 664 -25.63 11.19 -8.43
C ILE A 664 -26.29 12.40 -9.07
N ASN A 665 -26.33 12.47 -10.41
CA ASN A 665 -26.95 13.60 -11.11
C ASN A 665 -28.43 13.74 -10.76
N THR A 666 -29.16 12.63 -10.69
CA THR A 666 -30.58 12.63 -10.32
C THR A 666 -30.78 13.05 -8.86
N TYR A 667 -29.94 12.58 -7.94
CA TYR A 667 -30.01 12.99 -6.54
C TYR A 667 -29.83 14.51 -6.39
N PHE A 668 -28.78 15.07 -7.00
CA PHE A 668 -28.48 16.49 -6.88
C PHE A 668 -29.46 17.38 -7.66
N TYR A 669 -30.01 16.91 -8.78
CA TYR A 669 -31.12 17.60 -9.45
C TYR A 669 -32.37 17.65 -8.57
N ARG A 670 -32.75 16.53 -7.93
CA ARG A 670 -33.92 16.48 -7.03
C ARG A 670 -33.75 17.36 -5.80
N LYS A 671 -32.53 17.54 -5.29
CA LYS A 671 -32.24 18.43 -4.16
C LYS A 671 -32.17 19.89 -4.56
N SER A 672 -31.34 20.23 -5.55
CA SER A 672 -31.06 21.62 -5.91
C SER A 672 -32.14 22.28 -6.77
N GLY A 673 -32.86 21.50 -7.58
CA GLY A 673 -33.77 22.02 -8.60
C GLY A 673 -33.09 22.77 -9.75
N ILE A 674 -31.75 22.75 -9.82
CA ILE A 674 -30.97 23.47 -10.84
C ILE A 674 -30.80 22.56 -12.06
N PRO A 675 -31.24 22.97 -13.28
CA PRO A 675 -31.06 22.17 -14.48
C PRO A 675 -29.61 22.15 -14.95
N ASP A 676 -29.21 21.08 -15.64
CA ASP A 676 -27.93 21.01 -16.35
C ASP A 676 -27.85 22.07 -17.46
N GLU A 677 -26.80 22.90 -17.45
CA GLU A 677 -26.57 23.96 -18.44
C GLU A 677 -26.49 23.42 -19.87
N ARG A 678 -26.01 22.18 -20.05
CA ARG A 678 -25.90 21.53 -21.37
C ARG A 678 -27.15 20.74 -21.78
N SER A 679 -28.20 20.75 -20.95
CA SER A 679 -29.46 20.02 -21.19
C SER A 679 -29.28 18.53 -21.51
N ARG A 680 -28.25 17.89 -20.92
CA ARG A 680 -28.05 16.44 -21.01
C ARG A 680 -29.10 15.71 -20.18
N LYS A 681 -29.22 14.41 -20.40
CA LYS A 681 -30.29 13.60 -19.80
C LYS A 681 -30.01 13.34 -18.31
N ILE A 682 -30.76 14.00 -17.44
CA ILE A 682 -30.95 13.63 -16.03
C ILE A 682 -32.35 12.98 -15.89
N TYR A 683 -32.48 11.96 -15.04
CA TYR A 683 -33.68 11.09 -15.00
C TYR A 683 -34.76 11.52 -14.01
#